data_AF-A0AAV7IXG7-F1
#
_entry.id   AF-A0AAV7IXG7-F1
#
_cell.length_a   1.000
_cell.length_b   1.000
_cell.length_c   1.000
_cell.angle_alpha   90.00
_cell.angle_beta   90.00
_cell.angle_gamma   90.00
#
_symmetry.space_group_name_H-M   'P 1'
#
loop_
_entity.id
_entity.type
_entity.pdbx_description
1 polymer ?
#
loop_
_entity_poly.entity_id
_entity_poly.type
_entity_poly.pdbx_seq_one_letter_code
_entity_poly.pdbx_strand_id
1 'polypeptide(L)'
;MLTILVLCSQGENSRKMNFNIITRVVCFPVTVVGIGITIVIVTILSLSSLAFAEDIINNAITADESFDELMIKLVEKHLKQVDDSSSVYVVLDDEPLLYLLYFQINPAVRNTLLMNYVIKRATFLLADNDSTSMFIENTNIKIRHVVAVYSSINNVKPSGLKNLFNHSWNSRANFLLWILENSIEEEQEQELPPNQKDKKIEGIMTDFWALDCLNVVLMINQNSSFAAFTYDPFTINKGSVVSIDPMEPFFTDKTKNLREYPIAVSMYQAKPISVNLSNFTSLIGARGVDVEAMRYISTSINFSVVLKSAFISLSGYSYNLPDGTVIGPIGDIISNRSEILGNPQIVNTVLDRDLEFLRPFGRSLMMIAVPTSSYMPGVLRLFRTVDHDLTMSMLGAYVVLMLCLLIIKKRNPLLETARIVIQQQCHEISNRVSERIFMMSWIIWAFILASAGQVHLMKALTDPPFYPNINTLDELVKSDLTVILDPIVYRSLNHSEQSLNRKLIEKAEQGTNFDSCLIRLSISERVACVTEKSIIRYQVFSLNRKIGKKKISTKKKAHIVKSPVSTFWKTLVVRKGFPFLDKFDKAYQNIVEFGLIFKWTHDIGKVFKPKTNYFGPLNLIHFEGIFIIFGVGISLAIGAFIGEIVVSYIKYKMI
;
A
#
# COMPACT_ATOMS: atom_id res chain seq x y z
N MET A 1 -4.24 -46.01 -26.75
CA MET A 1 -4.81 -46.67 -25.56
C MET A 1 -3.68 -47.48 -24.91
N LEU A 2 -2.90 -46.85 -24.04
CA LEU A 2 -1.92 -47.52 -23.18
C LEU A 2 -1.93 -46.74 -21.86
N THR A 3 -2.47 -47.39 -20.83
CA THR A 3 -2.76 -46.83 -19.52
C THR A 3 -1.61 -47.19 -18.60
N ILE A 4 -0.82 -46.21 -18.14
CA ILE A 4 0.12 -46.41 -17.04
C ILE A 4 -0.60 -45.98 -15.76
N LEU A 5 -0.96 -46.99 -14.96
CA LEU A 5 -1.41 -46.85 -13.59
C LEU A 5 -0.21 -46.43 -12.72
N VAL A 6 -0.31 -45.30 -12.03
CA VAL A 6 0.57 -44.97 -10.90
C VAL A 6 -0.32 -44.88 -9.66
N LEU A 7 -0.16 -45.87 -8.77
CA LEU A 7 -0.63 -45.84 -7.40
C LEU A 7 0.19 -44.81 -6.62
N CYS A 8 -0.46 -43.75 -6.13
CA CYS A 8 0.11 -42.84 -5.14
C CYS A 8 -0.60 -43.05 -3.80
N SER A 9 0.14 -43.65 -2.88
CA SER A 9 -0.16 -43.69 -1.45
C SER A 9 -0.03 -42.28 -0.87
N GLN A 10 -1.01 -41.87 -0.06
CA GLN A 10 -0.99 -40.61 0.67
C GLN A 10 0.03 -40.67 1.81
N GLY A 11 0.90 -39.66 1.86
CA GLY A 11 1.73 -39.32 3.01
C GLY A 11 1.90 -37.80 3.07
N GLU A 12 1.53 -37.22 4.21
CA GLU A 12 1.35 -35.79 4.48
C GLU A 12 2.62 -34.92 4.35
N ASN A 13 2.35 -33.62 4.20
CA ASN A 13 3.23 -32.47 4.49
C ASN A 13 4.37 -32.15 3.52
N SER A 14 4.09 -31.32 2.52
CA SER A 14 4.87 -30.08 2.32
C SER A 14 4.12 -29.06 1.46
N ARG A 15 4.16 -27.80 1.90
CA ARG A 15 3.64 -26.64 1.15
C ARG A 15 4.53 -26.39 -0.07
N LYS A 16 3.98 -26.46 -1.29
CA LYS A 16 4.58 -25.85 -2.48
C LYS A 16 3.73 -24.66 -2.92
N MET A 17 4.32 -23.47 -2.84
CA MET A 17 3.86 -22.27 -3.53
C MET A 17 4.35 -22.35 -4.98
N ASN A 18 3.43 -22.30 -5.94
CA ASN A 18 3.74 -22.11 -7.36
C ASN A 18 3.82 -20.62 -7.66
N PHE A 19 4.97 -20.16 -8.15
CA PHE A 19 5.10 -18.92 -8.91
C PHE A 19 5.40 -19.30 -10.37
N ASN A 20 4.48 -18.99 -11.29
CA ASN A 20 4.75 -19.02 -12.73
C ASN A 20 5.35 -17.67 -13.13
N ILE A 21 6.62 -17.68 -13.55
CA ILE A 21 7.22 -16.62 -14.34
C ILE A 21 7.41 -17.18 -15.75
N ILE A 22 6.74 -16.56 -16.71
CA ILE A 22 6.89 -16.81 -18.14
C ILE A 22 8.07 -15.95 -18.61
N THR A 23 9.23 -16.56 -18.85
CA THR A 23 10.33 -15.94 -19.58
C THR A 23 10.39 -16.58 -20.97
N ARG A 24 10.01 -15.81 -22.00
CA ARG A 24 10.31 -16.14 -23.40
C ARG A 24 11.79 -15.82 -23.65
N VAL A 25 12.58 -16.86 -23.86
CA VAL A 25 13.93 -16.76 -24.43
C VAL A 25 13.78 -16.89 -25.94
N VAL A 26 14.18 -15.86 -26.68
CA VAL A 26 14.34 -15.89 -28.14
C VAL A 26 15.83 -16.02 -28.41
N CYS A 27 16.24 -17.15 -28.99
CA CYS A 27 17.60 -17.39 -29.46
C CYS A 27 17.75 -16.90 -30.90
N PHE A 28 18.79 -16.12 -31.18
CA PHE A 28 19.35 -15.94 -32.53
C PHE A 28 20.79 -16.47 -32.55
N PRO A 29 21.25 -17.06 -33.66
CA PRO A 29 22.62 -17.55 -33.77
C PRO A 29 23.54 -16.39 -34.17
N VAL A 30 24.66 -16.24 -33.47
CA VAL A 30 25.77 -15.37 -33.90
C VAL A 30 27.03 -16.22 -34.01
N THR A 31 27.51 -16.32 -35.23
CA THR A 31 28.81 -16.86 -35.64
C THR A 31 29.96 -15.99 -35.14
N VAL A 32 31.01 -16.65 -34.65
CA VAL A 32 32.27 -16.07 -34.15
C VAL A 32 33.21 -15.78 -35.31
N VAL A 33 33.70 -14.54 -35.43
CA VAL A 33 35.01 -14.18 -36.03
C VAL A 33 35.51 -12.86 -35.41
N GLY A 34 36.78 -12.83 -34.98
CA GLY A 34 37.63 -11.65 -35.14
C GLY A 34 37.92 -10.78 -33.90
N ILE A 35 39.20 -10.71 -33.57
CA ILE A 35 39.83 -9.88 -32.54
C ILE A 35 39.77 -8.39 -32.91
N GLY A 36 39.48 -7.53 -31.93
CA GLY A 36 39.64 -6.07 -32.04
C GLY A 36 39.03 -5.34 -30.85
N ILE A 37 39.86 -4.95 -29.87
CA ILE A 37 39.45 -4.06 -28.78
C ILE A 37 39.07 -2.72 -29.41
N THR A 38 37.79 -2.41 -29.43
CA THR A 38 37.27 -1.08 -29.79
C THR A 38 36.65 -0.49 -28.53
N ILE A 39 37.33 0.49 -27.94
CA ILE A 39 36.77 1.34 -26.89
C ILE A 39 35.79 2.29 -27.59
N VAL A 40 34.50 2.09 -27.35
CA VAL A 40 33.46 3.00 -27.83
C VAL A 40 33.30 4.10 -26.79
N ILE A 41 33.91 5.27 -27.05
CA ILE A 41 33.58 6.52 -26.38
C ILE A 41 32.45 7.15 -27.20
N VAL A 42 31.25 7.22 -26.62
CA VAL A 42 30.14 7.99 -27.19
C VAL A 42 30.25 9.41 -26.65
N THR A 43 30.83 10.31 -27.45
CA THR A 43 30.79 11.76 -27.21
C THR A 43 29.74 12.37 -28.13
N ILE A 44 28.67 12.91 -27.55
CA ILE A 44 27.74 13.79 -28.28
C ILE A 44 28.33 15.19 -28.16
N LEU A 45 28.95 15.70 -29.23
CA LEU A 45 29.47 17.06 -29.30
C LEU A 45 28.50 17.94 -30.10
N SER A 46 28.13 19.09 -29.53
CA SER A 46 27.41 20.17 -30.22
C SER A 46 28.37 21.00 -31.08
N LEU A 47 27.85 21.64 -32.13
CA LEU A 47 28.63 22.33 -33.18
C LEU A 47 29.57 23.46 -32.71
N SER A 48 29.50 23.92 -31.46
CA SER A 48 30.39 24.96 -30.91
C SER A 48 31.77 24.44 -30.46
N SER A 49 31.98 23.12 -30.38
CA SER A 49 33.24 22.52 -29.90
C SER A 49 34.25 22.17 -31.00
N LEU A 50 33.88 22.31 -32.29
CA LEU A 50 34.78 21.95 -33.39
C LEU A 50 35.96 22.92 -33.54
N ALA A 51 35.73 24.23 -33.36
CA ALA A 51 36.78 25.24 -33.50
C ALA A 51 37.80 25.20 -32.35
N PHE A 52 37.36 24.82 -31.14
CA PHE A 52 38.23 24.66 -29.97
C PHE A 52 39.05 23.36 -30.06
N ALA A 53 38.45 22.29 -30.57
CA ALA A 53 39.16 21.04 -30.85
C ALA A 53 40.23 21.20 -31.94
N GLU A 54 39.97 22.02 -32.97
CA GLU A 54 40.95 22.31 -34.03
C GLU A 54 42.20 23.04 -33.50
N ASP A 55 42.02 23.98 -32.56
CA ASP A 55 43.14 24.74 -31.97
C ASP A 55 43.96 23.89 -30.98
N ILE A 56 43.31 22.98 -30.25
CA ILE A 56 44.00 22.00 -29.40
C ILE A 56 44.80 20.99 -30.24
N ILE A 57 44.20 20.46 -31.31
CA ILE A 57 44.86 19.48 -32.18
C ILE A 57 46.06 20.12 -32.90
N ASN A 58 45.93 21.36 -33.38
CA ASN A 58 47.02 22.04 -34.08
C ASN A 58 48.19 22.40 -33.15
N ASN A 59 47.93 22.76 -31.88
CA ASN A 59 48.98 23.08 -30.92
C ASN A 59 49.62 21.82 -30.29
N ALA A 60 48.85 20.74 -30.09
CA ALA A 60 49.36 19.48 -29.54
C ALA A 60 50.22 18.68 -30.54
N ILE A 61 50.00 18.84 -31.85
CA ILE A 61 50.83 18.17 -32.89
C ILE A 61 52.24 18.80 -32.99
N THR A 62 52.44 20.02 -32.47
CA THR A 62 53.71 20.75 -32.61
C THR A 62 54.59 20.80 -31.37
N ALA A 63 54.13 20.33 -30.20
CA ALA A 63 54.88 20.44 -28.95
C ALA A 63 54.89 19.11 -28.17
N ASP A 64 56.10 18.63 -27.83
CA ASP A 64 56.35 17.47 -26.96
C ASP A 64 56.15 17.86 -25.46
N GLU A 65 55.05 18.55 -25.18
CA GLU A 65 54.69 19.05 -23.84
C GLU A 65 53.51 18.24 -23.27
N SER A 66 53.49 18.06 -21.94
CA SER A 66 52.39 17.35 -21.28
C SER A 66 51.07 18.12 -21.44
N PHE A 67 49.97 17.39 -21.61
CA PHE A 67 48.63 17.96 -21.84
C PHE A 67 48.24 19.02 -20.78
N ASP A 68 48.65 18.81 -19.53
CA ASP A 68 48.41 19.73 -18.42
C ASP A 68 49.18 21.06 -18.57
N GLU A 69 50.40 21.02 -19.11
CA GLU A 69 51.24 22.20 -19.33
C GLU A 69 50.78 23.02 -20.54
N LEU A 70 50.28 22.34 -21.58
CA LEU A 70 49.65 22.95 -22.75
C LEU A 70 48.37 23.70 -22.37
N MET A 71 47.54 23.10 -21.51
CA MET A 71 46.30 23.71 -21.01
C MET A 71 46.58 24.96 -20.15
N ILE A 72 47.60 24.92 -19.29
CA ILE A 72 48.00 26.07 -18.47
C ILE A 72 48.48 27.23 -19.37
N LYS A 73 49.30 26.96 -20.39
CA LYS A 73 49.80 27.99 -21.32
C LYS A 73 48.70 28.57 -22.22
N LEU A 74 47.74 27.78 -22.67
CA LEU A 74 46.61 28.26 -23.46
C LEU A 74 45.71 29.20 -22.64
N VAL A 75 45.49 28.86 -21.37
CA VAL A 75 44.73 29.68 -20.43
C VAL A 75 45.49 30.98 -20.10
N GLU A 76 46.80 30.93 -19.83
CA GLU A 76 47.60 32.14 -19.61
C GLU A 76 47.68 33.07 -20.85
N LYS A 77 47.72 32.49 -22.05
CA LYS A 77 47.76 33.24 -23.32
C LYS A 77 46.44 33.98 -23.59
N HIS A 78 45.30 33.37 -23.25
CA HIS A 78 44.00 34.06 -23.35
C HIS A 78 43.77 35.09 -22.23
N LEU A 79 44.36 34.88 -21.06
CA LEU A 79 44.25 35.81 -19.92
C LEU A 79 45.11 37.07 -20.07
N LYS A 80 46.21 37.04 -20.83
CA LYS A 80 47.06 38.22 -21.09
C LYS A 80 46.50 39.20 -22.13
N GLN A 81 45.34 38.92 -22.72
CA GLN A 81 44.78 39.70 -23.83
C GLN A 81 43.55 40.55 -23.44
N VAL A 82 43.16 40.59 -22.17
CA VAL A 82 41.94 41.28 -21.70
C VAL A 82 42.32 42.25 -20.58
N ASP A 83 42.10 43.55 -20.84
CA ASP A 83 42.40 44.65 -19.91
C ASP A 83 41.48 44.66 -18.66
N ASP A 84 42.03 45.24 -17.59
CA ASP A 84 41.40 45.47 -16.28
C ASP A 84 40.07 46.23 -16.38
N SER A 85 38.95 45.51 -16.44
CA SER A 85 37.71 45.88 -15.77
C SER A 85 36.70 44.74 -15.90
N SER A 86 36.32 44.21 -14.74
CA SER A 86 35.10 43.44 -14.46
C SER A 86 34.32 42.95 -15.68
N SER A 87 34.73 41.84 -16.27
CA SER A 87 33.91 41.13 -17.24
C SER A 87 34.03 39.61 -17.05
N VAL A 88 32.87 38.99 -16.91
CA VAL A 88 32.67 37.56 -16.65
C VAL A 88 32.23 36.91 -17.95
N TYR A 89 32.97 35.88 -18.41
CA TYR A 89 32.54 34.97 -19.48
C TYR A 89 32.75 33.53 -19.03
N VAL A 90 31.81 32.62 -19.32
CA VAL A 90 31.99 31.17 -19.16
C VAL A 90 31.25 30.35 -20.23
N VAL A 91 31.96 29.34 -20.73
CA VAL A 91 31.56 28.27 -21.67
C VAL A 91 31.20 26.99 -20.90
N LEU A 92 30.25 26.21 -21.45
CA LEU A 92 29.64 25.02 -20.85
C LEU A 92 30.47 23.71 -20.93
N ASP A 93 30.19 22.87 -19.94
CA ASP A 93 30.43 21.42 -19.77
C ASP A 93 31.84 20.91 -19.39
N ASP A 94 31.80 20.07 -18.34
CA ASP A 94 32.80 19.13 -17.79
C ASP A 94 33.87 19.54 -16.76
N GLU A 95 34.10 20.82 -16.41
CA GLU A 95 35.03 21.14 -15.30
C GLU A 95 34.57 22.25 -14.32
N PRO A 96 34.15 21.91 -13.08
CA PRO A 96 33.91 22.90 -12.02
C PRO A 96 35.20 23.46 -11.38
N LEU A 97 36.38 23.10 -11.90
CA LEU A 97 37.69 23.36 -11.29
C LEU A 97 38.20 24.80 -11.45
N LEU A 98 37.78 25.53 -12.49
CA LEU A 98 38.45 26.77 -12.87
C LEU A 98 38.20 27.96 -11.93
N TYR A 99 37.07 28.00 -11.21
CA TYR A 99 36.69 29.18 -10.41
C TYR A 99 37.32 29.25 -9.01
N LEU A 100 37.59 28.09 -8.39
CA LEU A 100 38.27 28.04 -7.08
C LEU A 100 39.74 28.48 -7.15
N LEU A 101 40.30 28.58 -8.36
CA LEU A 101 41.67 29.04 -8.59
C LEU A 101 41.80 30.58 -8.60
N TYR A 102 40.71 31.30 -8.88
CA TYR A 102 40.76 32.76 -9.05
C TYR A 102 40.61 33.52 -7.72
N PHE A 103 39.85 32.98 -6.77
CA PHE A 103 39.92 33.48 -5.40
C PHE A 103 41.23 32.97 -4.78
N GLN A 104 42.01 33.84 -4.12
CA GLN A 104 43.17 33.46 -3.29
C GLN A 104 42.73 32.69 -2.04
N ILE A 105 42.08 31.56 -2.26
CA ILE A 105 41.59 30.66 -1.24
C ILE A 105 42.80 29.94 -0.69
N ASN A 106 42.90 29.91 0.64
CA ASN A 106 43.89 29.09 1.33
C ASN A 106 43.87 27.65 0.75
N PRO A 107 45.02 27.11 0.28
CA PRO A 107 45.10 25.80 -0.37
C PRO A 107 44.47 24.67 0.45
N ALA A 108 44.50 24.76 1.78
CA ALA A 108 43.87 23.79 2.67
C ALA A 108 42.34 23.77 2.50
N VAL A 109 41.69 24.93 2.43
CA VAL A 109 40.24 25.06 2.23
C VAL A 109 39.85 24.60 0.83
N ARG A 110 40.64 24.97 -0.18
CA ARG A 110 40.46 24.49 -1.55
C ARG A 110 40.46 22.97 -1.60
N ASN A 111 41.45 22.32 -0.99
CA ASN A 111 41.54 20.87 -0.96
C ASN A 111 40.37 20.23 -0.19
N THR A 112 39.93 20.82 0.91
CA THR A 112 38.77 20.34 1.68
C THR A 112 37.45 20.49 0.91
N LEU A 113 37.26 21.59 0.17
CA LEU A 113 36.11 21.79 -0.72
C LEU A 113 36.13 20.81 -1.88
N LEU A 114 37.28 20.65 -2.54
CA LEU A 114 37.47 19.71 -3.64
C LEU A 114 37.19 18.26 -3.20
N MET A 115 37.72 17.85 -2.05
CA MET A 115 37.52 16.49 -1.52
C MET A 115 36.07 16.19 -1.13
N ASN A 116 35.34 17.17 -0.58
CA ASN A 116 33.99 16.94 -0.05
C ASN A 116 32.86 17.22 -1.06
N TYR A 117 33.07 18.10 -2.05
CA TYR A 117 31.99 18.61 -2.90
C TYR A 117 32.12 18.30 -4.39
N VAL A 118 33.32 18.24 -4.97
CA VAL A 118 33.46 18.14 -6.44
C VAL A 118 33.00 16.79 -7.00
N ILE A 119 33.03 15.73 -6.18
CA ILE A 119 32.61 14.38 -6.60
C ILE A 119 31.07 14.26 -6.70
N LYS A 120 30.28 15.20 -6.18
CA LYS A 120 28.82 15.12 -6.09
C LYS A 120 28.17 16.36 -6.72
N ARG A 121 27.87 16.28 -8.03
CA ARG A 121 27.22 17.31 -8.87
C ARG A 121 26.28 18.30 -8.15
N ALA A 122 26.30 19.52 -8.71
CA ALA A 122 25.57 20.76 -8.40
C ALA A 122 25.94 21.44 -7.08
N THR A 123 27.01 22.24 -7.16
CA THR A 123 27.46 23.21 -6.17
C THR A 123 27.19 24.60 -6.75
N PHE A 124 26.35 25.39 -6.11
CA PHE A 124 26.11 26.78 -6.50
C PHE A 124 27.06 27.68 -5.73
N LEU A 125 27.73 28.59 -6.43
CA LEU A 125 28.53 29.65 -5.83
C LEU A 125 27.80 30.98 -6.00
N LEU A 126 27.46 31.61 -4.87
CA LEU A 126 26.84 32.93 -4.82
C LEU A 126 27.88 33.90 -4.27
N ALA A 127 28.17 34.97 -5.01
CA ALA A 127 29.12 36.00 -4.60
C ALA A 127 28.37 37.30 -4.25
N ASP A 128 28.90 38.01 -3.25
CA ASP A 128 28.27 39.15 -2.60
C ASP A 128 28.24 40.39 -3.52
N ASN A 129 27.10 40.58 -4.18
CA ASN A 129 26.53 41.83 -4.66
C ASN A 129 25.14 41.48 -5.22
N ASP A 130 24.14 42.36 -5.11
CA ASP A 130 22.75 42.14 -5.57
C ASP A 130 22.61 41.66 -7.04
N SER A 131 23.70 41.65 -7.81
CA SER A 131 23.88 40.88 -9.05
C SER A 131 24.18 39.40 -8.77
N THR A 132 23.21 38.64 -8.24
CA THR A 132 23.32 37.18 -8.19
C THR A 132 23.33 36.62 -9.61
N SER A 133 24.48 36.22 -10.13
CA SER A 133 24.55 35.40 -11.34
C SER A 133 24.09 33.99 -11.00
N MET A 134 22.83 33.68 -11.28
CA MET A 134 22.30 32.32 -11.12
C MET A 134 22.87 31.44 -12.24
N PHE A 135 23.79 30.55 -11.89
CA PHE A 135 24.55 29.75 -12.86
C PHE A 135 23.82 28.50 -13.39
N ILE A 136 22.48 28.46 -13.42
CA ILE A 136 21.73 27.31 -13.96
C ILE A 136 20.49 27.76 -14.74
N GLU A 137 20.47 27.47 -16.04
CA GLU A 137 19.32 27.67 -16.94
C GLU A 137 18.22 26.59 -16.80
N ASN A 138 18.41 25.57 -15.97
CA ASN A 138 17.46 24.46 -15.83
C ASN A 138 16.76 24.44 -14.46
N THR A 139 15.57 25.03 -14.40
CA THR A 139 14.80 25.34 -13.18
C THR A 139 14.26 24.13 -12.41
N ASN A 140 14.43 22.90 -12.90
CA ASN A 140 13.78 21.71 -12.35
C ASN A 140 14.66 20.80 -11.49
N ILE A 141 15.94 21.12 -11.30
CA ILE A 141 16.86 20.27 -10.53
C ILE A 141 16.77 20.64 -9.04
N LYS A 142 16.48 19.65 -8.17
CA LYS A 142 16.51 19.83 -6.71
C LYS A 142 17.96 20.01 -6.24
N ILE A 143 18.22 21.13 -5.60
CA ILE A 143 19.55 21.49 -5.09
C ILE A 143 19.92 20.58 -3.93
N ARG A 144 21.14 20.03 -3.93
CA ARG A 144 21.66 19.18 -2.85
C ARG A 144 22.79 19.85 -2.06
N HIS A 145 23.56 20.71 -2.72
CA HIS A 145 24.73 21.35 -2.16
C HIS A 145 24.73 22.83 -2.57
N VAL A 146 24.86 23.73 -1.60
CA VAL A 146 24.92 25.18 -1.81
C VAL A 146 26.17 25.69 -1.12
N VAL A 147 27.02 26.41 -1.85
CA VAL A 147 28.20 27.08 -1.29
C VAL A 147 28.05 28.57 -1.53
N ALA A 148 27.58 29.32 -0.53
CA ALA A 148 27.40 30.76 -0.68
C ALA A 148 28.58 31.50 -0.06
N VAL A 149 29.15 32.46 -0.77
CA VAL A 149 30.31 33.26 -0.35
C VAL A 149 29.86 34.70 -0.17
N TYR A 150 29.97 35.20 1.06
CA TYR A 150 29.60 36.55 1.45
C TYR A 150 30.84 37.33 1.85
N SER A 151 30.91 38.61 1.54
CA SER A 151 31.92 39.54 2.06
C SER A 151 31.71 39.69 3.56
N SER A 152 30.48 39.98 4.00
CA SER A 152 30.16 40.19 5.41
C SER A 152 29.06 39.25 5.92
N ILE A 153 29.12 38.93 7.22
CA ILE A 153 28.05 38.20 7.93
C ILE A 153 26.69 38.91 7.86
N ASN A 154 26.67 40.24 7.68
CA ASN A 154 25.45 41.03 7.53
C ASN A 154 24.66 40.72 6.24
N ASN A 155 25.35 40.21 5.21
CA ASN A 155 24.76 39.99 3.90
C ASN A 155 24.06 38.64 3.80
N VAL A 156 24.26 37.78 4.80
CA VAL A 156 23.59 36.47 4.86
C VAL A 156 22.12 36.66 5.20
N LYS A 157 21.26 36.60 4.18
CA LYS A 157 19.80 36.66 4.31
C LYS A 157 19.17 35.32 3.87
N PRO A 158 18.85 34.40 4.79
CA PRO A 158 18.32 33.08 4.43
C PRO A 158 17.01 33.15 3.63
N SER A 159 16.16 34.13 3.95
CA SER A 159 14.92 34.41 3.20
C SER A 159 15.19 34.85 1.77
N GLY A 160 16.22 35.67 1.54
CA GLY A 160 16.67 36.08 0.21
C GLY A 160 17.14 34.87 -0.61
N LEU A 161 17.92 33.98 0.02
CA LEU A 161 18.37 32.73 -0.60
C LEU A 161 17.20 31.82 -0.99
N LYS A 162 16.19 31.69 -0.12
CA LYS A 162 14.98 30.92 -0.42
C LYS A 162 14.19 31.52 -1.58
N ASN A 163 14.03 32.84 -1.61
CA ASN A 163 13.35 33.54 -2.69
C ASN A 163 14.09 33.39 -4.02
N LEU A 164 15.43 33.43 -3.98
CA LEU A 164 16.28 33.23 -5.15
C LEU A 164 16.07 31.85 -5.77
N PHE A 165 16.06 30.79 -4.95
CA PHE A 165 15.88 29.43 -5.46
C PHE A 165 14.42 29.06 -5.74
N ASN A 166 13.45 29.78 -5.16
CA ASN A 166 12.01 29.59 -5.34
C ASN A 166 11.59 28.10 -5.41
N HIS A 167 11.32 27.58 -6.62
CA HIS A 167 10.88 26.20 -6.84
C HIS A 167 11.97 25.13 -6.64
N SER A 168 13.24 25.50 -6.73
CA SER A 168 14.39 24.61 -6.54
C SER A 168 14.88 24.55 -5.08
N TRP A 169 14.28 25.33 -4.18
CA TRP A 169 14.62 25.32 -2.75
C TRP A 169 14.43 23.93 -2.15
N ASN A 170 15.47 23.45 -1.48
CA ASN A 170 15.46 22.16 -0.80
C ASN A 170 16.02 22.35 0.61
N SER A 171 15.16 22.26 1.62
CA SER A 171 15.52 22.38 3.03
C SER A 171 16.50 21.28 3.50
N ARG A 172 16.58 20.16 2.78
CA ARG A 172 17.54 19.08 3.04
C ARG A 172 18.88 19.26 2.34
N ALA A 173 19.09 20.36 1.62
CA ALA A 173 20.39 20.65 1.01
C ALA A 173 21.44 20.94 2.09
N ASN A 174 22.70 20.65 1.75
CA ASN A 174 23.84 21.02 2.56
C ASN A 174 24.27 22.43 2.16
N PHE A 175 24.11 23.39 3.07
CA PHE A 175 24.51 24.78 2.89
C PHE A 175 25.85 25.01 3.58
N LEU A 176 26.84 25.42 2.80
CA LEU A 176 28.11 25.92 3.28
C LEU A 176 28.17 27.41 3.00
N LEU A 177 28.20 28.21 4.05
CA LEU A 177 28.20 29.66 3.97
C LEU A 177 29.59 30.14 4.37
N TRP A 178 30.27 30.84 3.49
CA TRP A 178 31.64 31.30 3.72
C TRP A 178 31.66 32.83 3.79
N ILE A 179 32.10 33.36 4.92
CA ILE A 179 32.30 34.79 5.12
C ILE A 179 33.79 35.12 4.90
N LEU A 180 34.09 35.96 3.90
CA LEU A 180 35.44 36.31 3.45
C LEU A 180 36.10 37.33 4.37
N GLU A 181 35.37 38.38 4.72
CA GLU A 181 35.94 39.54 5.37
C GLU A 181 35.87 39.39 6.89
N ASN A 182 36.98 39.71 7.55
CA ASN A 182 37.05 39.85 8.99
C ASN A 182 36.52 41.24 9.42
N SER A 183 35.55 41.83 8.68
CA SER A 183 35.04 43.20 8.87
C SER A 183 34.30 43.44 10.19
N ILE A 184 34.38 42.50 11.12
CA ILE A 184 34.05 42.75 12.53
C ILE A 184 35.13 43.64 13.17
N GLU A 185 36.34 43.73 12.61
CA GLU A 185 37.46 44.45 13.22
C GLU A 185 37.63 45.91 12.74
N GLU A 186 37.00 46.33 11.63
CA GLU A 186 37.30 47.66 11.04
C GLU A 186 36.21 48.75 11.23
N GLU A 187 34.97 48.39 11.57
CA GLU A 187 33.95 49.39 11.95
C GLU A 187 33.92 49.59 13.47
N GLN A 188 34.84 50.45 13.94
CA GLN A 188 34.97 50.97 15.31
C GLN A 188 35.41 49.95 16.36
N GLU A 189 36.65 50.14 16.81
CA GLU A 189 37.38 49.54 17.93
C GLU A 189 36.73 49.80 19.32
N GLN A 190 35.39 49.78 19.41
CA GLN A 190 34.70 49.49 20.64
C GLN A 190 34.47 47.98 20.66
N GLU A 191 35.28 47.28 21.46
CA GLU A 191 35.17 45.85 21.75
C GLU A 191 33.69 45.47 21.95
N LEU A 192 33.02 45.03 20.89
CA LEU A 192 31.73 44.40 21.02
C LEU A 192 31.97 43.19 21.94
N PRO A 193 31.25 43.08 23.07
CA PRO A 193 31.47 41.98 23.99
C PRO A 193 31.34 40.68 23.21
N PRO A 194 32.22 39.67 23.43
CA PRO A 194 32.30 38.45 22.62
C PRO A 194 30.93 37.76 22.40
N ASN A 195 30.02 37.94 23.36
CA ASN A 195 28.63 37.51 23.30
C ASN A 195 27.80 38.06 22.10
N GLN A 196 28.20 39.16 21.45
CA GLN A 196 27.40 39.75 20.37
C GLN A 196 27.69 39.11 19.00
N LYS A 197 28.92 38.65 18.76
CA LYS A 197 29.29 37.90 17.54
C LYS A 197 28.57 36.54 17.51
N ASP A 198 28.59 35.84 18.64
CA ASP A 198 27.92 34.54 18.78
C ASP A 198 26.40 34.66 18.59
N LYS A 199 25.78 35.71 19.15
CA LYS A 199 24.35 36.02 18.94
C LYS A 199 23.98 36.23 17.48
N LYS A 200 24.87 36.83 16.68
CA LYS A 200 24.61 37.08 15.26
C LYS A 200 24.69 35.81 14.42
N ILE A 201 25.70 34.96 14.70
CA ILE A 201 25.82 33.64 14.09
C ILE A 201 24.60 32.78 14.45
N GLU A 202 24.20 32.80 15.72
CA GLU A 202 23.00 32.13 16.19
C GLU A 202 21.74 32.65 15.50
N GLY A 203 21.60 33.97 15.31
CA GLY A 203 20.51 34.58 14.54
C GLY A 203 20.40 34.03 13.11
N ILE A 204 21.51 34.00 12.37
CA ILE A 204 21.52 33.46 10.99
C ILE A 204 21.16 31.98 10.97
N MET A 205 21.73 31.20 11.90
CA MET A 205 21.48 29.78 11.97
C MET A 205 20.03 29.45 12.37
N THR A 206 19.46 30.22 13.29
CA THR A 206 18.05 30.09 13.69
C THR A 206 17.11 30.49 12.56
N ASP A 207 17.47 31.50 11.76
CA ASP A 207 16.74 31.88 10.55
C ASP A 207 16.76 30.75 9.50
N PHE A 208 17.90 30.09 9.29
CA PHE A 208 17.97 28.90 8.42
C PHE A 208 17.11 27.75 8.96
N TRP A 209 17.14 27.52 10.28
CA TRP A 209 16.31 26.49 10.91
C TRP A 209 14.81 26.80 10.80
N ALA A 210 14.42 28.08 10.87
CA ALA A 210 13.04 28.51 10.60
C ALA A 210 12.59 28.24 9.16
N LEU A 211 13.54 28.04 8.24
CA LEU A 211 13.31 27.58 6.86
C LEU A 211 13.49 26.06 6.68
N ASP A 212 13.57 25.33 7.79
CA ASP A 212 13.78 23.87 7.88
C ASP A 212 15.14 23.38 7.40
N CYS A 213 16.12 24.28 7.24
CA CYS A 213 17.46 23.91 6.83
C CYS A 213 18.28 23.42 8.03
N LEU A 214 18.41 22.10 8.16
CA LEU A 214 19.19 21.48 9.24
C LEU A 214 20.70 21.44 8.96
N ASN A 215 21.07 21.25 7.69
CA ASN A 215 22.45 21.03 7.27
C ASN A 215 23.10 22.33 6.82
N VAL A 216 23.32 23.24 7.78
CA VAL A 216 23.98 24.54 7.54
C VAL A 216 25.29 24.61 8.30
N VAL A 217 26.34 25.01 7.59
CA VAL A 217 27.70 25.21 8.12
C VAL A 217 28.14 26.61 7.72
N LEU A 218 28.55 27.41 8.70
CA LEU A 218 29.06 28.75 8.52
C LEU A 218 30.56 28.76 8.78
N MET A 219 31.34 29.07 7.77
CA MET A 219 32.79 29.23 7.86
C MET A 219 33.13 30.72 7.94
N ILE A 220 33.87 31.08 8.99
CA ILE A 220 34.35 32.44 9.23
C ILE A 220 35.87 32.40 9.22
N ASN A 221 36.49 33.28 8.45
CA ASN A 221 37.93 33.49 8.48
C ASN A 221 38.33 34.18 9.80
N GLN A 222 39.29 33.62 10.55
CA GLN A 222 39.80 34.15 11.82
C GLN A 222 41.33 34.09 11.79
N ASN A 223 41.98 35.23 11.57
CA ASN A 223 43.43 35.43 11.75
C ASN A 223 44.30 34.27 11.21
N SER A 224 44.10 33.91 9.94
CA SER A 224 44.79 32.83 9.20
C SER A 224 44.27 31.39 9.43
N SER A 225 43.25 31.22 10.27
CA SER A 225 42.53 29.96 10.47
C SER A 225 41.05 30.12 10.11
N PHE A 226 40.33 29.03 9.86
CA PHE A 226 38.89 29.08 9.65
C PHE A 226 38.18 28.44 10.84
N ALA A 227 37.22 29.16 11.40
CA ALA A 227 36.29 28.59 12.36
C ALA A 227 35.01 28.18 11.61
N ALA A 228 34.62 26.92 11.75
CA ALA A 228 33.38 26.40 11.18
C ALA A 228 32.34 26.22 12.28
N PHE A 229 31.14 26.72 12.06
CA PHE A 229 30.04 26.69 13.00
C PHE A 229 28.86 25.95 12.39
N THR A 230 28.15 25.17 13.19
CA THR A 230 26.90 24.54 12.78
C THR A 230 25.86 24.65 13.88
N TYR A 231 24.60 24.57 13.51
CA TYR A 231 23.50 24.69 14.47
C TYR A 231 22.85 23.35 14.75
N ASP A 232 22.83 22.94 16.01
CA ASP A 232 22.11 21.74 16.44
C ASP A 232 20.84 22.16 17.21
N PRO A 233 19.64 22.06 16.61
CA PRO A 233 18.38 22.42 17.26
C PRO A 233 17.99 21.44 18.39
N PHE A 234 18.67 20.29 18.50
CA PHE A 234 18.31 19.21 19.43
C PHE A 234 19.14 19.24 20.73
N THR A 235 19.95 20.26 20.98
CA THR A 235 20.69 20.38 22.23
C THR A 235 19.77 20.72 23.42
N ILE A 236 20.23 20.46 24.65
CA ILE A 236 19.45 20.62 25.89
C ILE A 236 18.92 22.06 26.05
N ASN A 237 19.67 23.05 25.55
CA ASN A 237 19.30 24.45 25.58
C ASN A 237 18.41 24.90 24.39
N LYS A 238 17.86 23.94 23.63
CA LYS A 238 16.98 24.16 22.46
C LYS A 238 17.61 25.05 21.39
N GLY A 239 18.66 24.53 20.77
CA GLY A 239 19.37 25.23 19.71
C GLY A 239 20.62 25.89 20.24
N SER A 240 21.76 25.35 19.86
CA SER A 240 23.04 25.98 20.13
C SER A 240 23.91 25.91 18.89
N VAL A 241 24.63 26.99 18.64
CA VAL A 241 25.72 26.98 17.68
C VAL A 241 26.87 26.17 18.28
N VAL A 242 27.37 25.21 17.52
CA VAL A 242 28.47 24.32 17.89
C VAL A 242 29.61 24.60 16.92
N SER A 243 30.81 24.86 17.45
CA SER A 243 32.03 24.91 16.65
C SER A 243 32.37 23.49 16.19
N ILE A 244 32.60 23.33 14.89
CA ILE A 244 33.02 22.06 14.29
C ILE A 244 34.54 21.98 14.37
N ASP A 245 35.07 20.86 14.86
CA ASP A 245 36.50 20.57 14.80
C ASP A 245 36.92 20.42 13.32
N PRO A 246 38.02 21.04 12.86
CA PRO A 246 38.54 20.84 11.51
C PRO A 246 38.71 19.38 11.07
N MET A 247 38.85 18.44 12.00
CA MET A 247 38.95 17.00 11.72
C MET A 247 37.60 16.29 11.56
N GLU A 248 36.50 16.92 11.99
CA GLU A 248 35.16 16.37 11.86
C GLU A 248 34.52 16.69 10.49
N PRO A 249 33.64 15.81 9.97
CA PRO A 249 32.93 16.11 8.74
C PRO A 249 31.98 17.31 8.95
N PHE A 250 31.99 18.26 8.03
CA PHE A 250 31.17 19.48 8.12
C PHE A 250 29.67 19.22 8.36
N PHE A 251 29.11 18.16 7.76
CA PHE A 251 27.70 17.80 7.89
C PHE A 251 27.56 16.52 8.71
N THR A 252 27.64 16.67 10.02
CA THR A 252 27.33 15.59 10.95
C THR A 252 25.84 15.25 10.90
N ASP A 253 25.51 13.98 11.15
CA ASP A 253 24.13 13.50 11.17
C ASP A 253 23.43 13.88 12.48
N LYS A 254 22.92 15.12 12.53
CA LYS A 254 22.17 15.66 13.68
C LYS A 254 20.86 14.91 13.95
N THR A 255 20.35 14.18 12.97
CA THR A 255 19.08 13.45 13.05
C THR A 255 19.19 12.07 13.69
N LYS A 256 20.40 11.67 14.13
CA LYS A 256 20.64 10.39 14.82
C LYS A 256 19.92 10.31 16.17
N ASN A 257 19.80 11.43 16.88
CA ASN A 257 19.13 11.51 18.17
C ASN A 257 18.52 12.91 18.34
N LEU A 258 17.19 12.98 18.32
CA LEU A 258 16.46 14.25 18.42
C LEU A 258 16.25 14.73 19.86
N ARG A 259 16.77 14.02 20.87
CA ARG A 259 16.74 14.38 22.29
C ARG A 259 15.36 14.86 22.78
N GLU A 260 14.33 14.06 22.48
CA GLU A 260 12.94 14.33 22.83
C GLU A 260 12.31 15.56 22.15
N TYR A 261 12.89 16.03 21.04
CA TYR A 261 12.32 17.12 20.26
C TYR A 261 10.83 16.87 19.95
N PRO A 262 9.94 17.84 20.20
CA PRO A 262 8.52 17.66 19.99
C PRO A 262 8.17 17.71 18.50
N ILE A 263 7.80 16.56 17.92
CA ILE A 263 7.29 16.48 16.54
C ILE A 263 5.76 16.41 16.59
N ALA A 264 5.10 17.33 15.89
CA ALA A 264 3.65 17.35 15.79
C ALA A 264 3.15 16.27 14.82
N VAL A 265 2.39 15.31 15.33
CA VAL A 265 1.89 14.15 14.56
C VAL A 265 0.36 14.21 14.50
N SER A 266 -0.20 14.35 13.30
CA SER A 266 -1.65 14.17 13.10
C SER A 266 -1.95 12.68 12.97
N MET A 267 -3.00 12.22 13.65
CA MET A 267 -3.53 10.85 13.51
C MET A 267 -5.05 10.88 13.62
N TYR A 268 -5.73 9.93 12.98
CA TYR A 268 -7.16 9.72 13.13
C TYR A 268 -7.47 8.32 13.62
N GLN A 269 -8.67 8.15 14.16
CA GLN A 269 -9.14 6.86 14.64
C GLN A 269 -9.68 6.02 13.48
N ALA A 270 -9.04 4.89 13.20
CA ALA A 270 -9.43 3.94 12.17
C ALA A 270 -9.37 2.52 12.74
N LYS A 271 -10.49 1.99 13.21
CA LYS A 271 -10.51 0.65 13.82
C LYS A 271 -10.26 -0.41 12.73
N PRO A 272 -9.32 -1.35 12.93
CA PRO A 272 -8.56 -1.64 14.16
C PRO A 272 -7.11 -1.10 14.15
N ILE A 273 -6.73 -0.32 13.13
CA ILE A 273 -5.36 0.11 12.83
C ILE A 273 -4.91 1.24 13.78
N SER A 274 -5.83 2.08 14.24
CA SER A 274 -5.60 3.10 15.27
C SER A 274 -6.84 3.23 16.15
N VAL A 275 -6.68 3.00 17.46
CA VAL A 275 -7.76 3.04 18.45
C VAL A 275 -7.35 3.79 19.71
N ASN A 276 -8.34 4.39 20.37
CA ASN A 276 -8.20 5.04 21.67
C ASN A 276 -7.27 6.27 21.68
N LEU A 277 -7.45 7.17 20.70
CA LEU A 277 -6.71 8.44 20.60
C LEU A 277 -7.33 9.56 21.47
N SER A 278 -8.06 9.20 22.54
CA SER A 278 -8.97 10.09 23.28
C SER A 278 -8.31 11.21 24.07
N ASN A 279 -7.03 11.07 24.42
CA ASN A 279 -6.32 12.06 25.23
C ASN A 279 -5.57 13.11 24.41
N PHE A 280 -5.58 12.99 23.07
CA PHE A 280 -5.09 13.96 22.06
C PHE A 280 -3.71 14.59 22.29
N THR A 281 -2.95 14.18 23.29
CA THR A 281 -1.69 14.80 23.71
C THR A 281 -0.52 13.83 23.69
N SER A 282 -0.78 12.52 23.80
CA SER A 282 0.26 11.48 23.80
C SER A 282 -0.25 10.17 23.20
N LEU A 283 0.69 9.30 22.81
CA LEU A 283 0.40 7.92 22.38
C LEU A 283 0.10 6.97 23.56
N ILE A 284 -0.01 7.49 24.79
CA ILE A 284 -0.27 6.70 25.99
C ILE A 284 -1.72 6.20 25.95
N GLY A 285 -1.91 4.87 26.02
CA GLY A 285 -3.22 4.23 25.96
C GLY A 285 -3.78 4.05 24.54
N ALA A 286 -3.19 4.68 23.53
CA ALA A 286 -3.50 4.41 22.13
C ALA A 286 -2.92 3.05 21.70
N ARG A 287 -3.65 2.34 20.85
CA ARG A 287 -3.26 1.02 20.31
C ARG A 287 -3.54 0.92 18.82
N GLY A 288 -2.90 -0.01 18.15
CA GLY A 288 -3.12 -0.32 16.74
C GLY A 288 -1.83 -0.28 15.94
N VAL A 289 -1.84 -0.82 14.72
CA VAL A 289 -0.64 -0.97 13.87
C VAL A 289 0.06 0.36 13.64
N ASP A 290 -0.68 1.42 13.33
CA ASP A 290 -0.10 2.74 13.02
C ASP A 290 0.49 3.40 14.28
N VAL A 291 -0.15 3.15 15.43
CA VAL A 291 0.32 3.65 16.73
C VAL A 291 1.61 2.96 17.15
N GLU A 292 1.68 1.63 16.99
CA GLU A 292 2.92 0.89 17.28
C GLU A 292 4.05 1.28 16.33
N ALA A 293 3.75 1.52 15.05
CA ALA A 293 4.73 2.02 14.09
C ALA A 293 5.27 3.39 14.51
N MET A 294 4.39 4.35 14.83
CA MET A 294 4.83 5.68 15.25
C MET A 294 5.62 5.64 16.56
N ARG A 295 5.21 4.79 17.52
CA ARG A 295 5.95 4.58 18.78
C ARG A 295 7.34 4.00 18.53
N TYR A 296 7.48 3.05 17.61
CA TYR A 296 8.78 2.54 17.23
C TYR A 296 9.66 3.64 16.64
N ILE A 297 9.14 4.42 15.68
CA ILE A 297 9.88 5.51 15.03
C ILE A 297 10.32 6.54 16.09
N SER A 298 9.42 6.94 16.99
CA SER A 298 9.73 7.89 18.07
C SER A 298 10.80 7.40 19.02
N THR A 299 10.77 6.11 19.40
CA THR A 299 11.83 5.52 20.24
C THR A 299 13.15 5.36 19.49
N SER A 300 13.12 5.00 18.20
CA SER A 300 14.32 4.74 17.40
C SER A 300 15.12 6.00 17.06
N ILE A 301 14.42 7.14 16.87
CA ILE A 301 14.99 8.45 16.54
C ILE A 301 15.09 9.35 17.79
N ASN A 302 14.50 8.91 18.91
CA ASN A 302 14.44 9.60 20.20
C ASN A 302 13.80 11.00 20.14
N PHE A 303 12.55 11.09 19.67
CA PHE A 303 11.76 12.32 19.67
C PHE A 303 10.45 12.16 20.45
N SER A 304 9.88 13.28 20.88
CA SER A 304 8.60 13.31 21.60
C SER A 304 7.44 13.53 20.62
N VAL A 305 6.41 12.69 20.70
CA VAL A 305 5.23 12.78 19.83
C VAL A 305 4.23 13.76 20.43
N VAL A 306 4.01 14.89 19.77
CA VAL A 306 2.91 15.82 20.09
C VAL A 306 1.74 15.49 19.19
N LEU A 307 0.79 14.72 19.74
CA LEU A 307 -0.35 14.28 18.96
C LEU A 307 -1.28 15.47 18.65
N LYS A 308 -1.76 15.54 17.42
CA LYS A 308 -2.76 16.49 16.93
C LYS A 308 -3.89 15.67 16.29
N SER A 309 -4.60 14.88 17.09
CA SER A 309 -5.64 14.01 16.53
C SER A 309 -6.93 14.78 16.22
N ALA A 310 -7.53 14.48 15.08
CA ALA A 310 -8.91 14.88 14.80
C ALA A 310 -9.88 13.78 15.27
N PHE A 311 -11.06 14.17 15.74
CA PHE A 311 -12.17 13.23 16.03
C PHE A 311 -12.71 12.52 14.77
N ILE A 312 -12.30 12.95 13.58
CA ILE A 312 -12.82 12.47 12.30
C ILE A 312 -12.13 11.15 11.95
N SER A 313 -12.92 10.11 11.69
CA SER A 313 -12.45 8.72 11.51
C SER A 313 -12.13 8.33 10.06
N LEU A 314 -11.73 9.29 9.21
CA LEU A 314 -11.71 9.08 7.77
C LEU A 314 -10.34 9.36 7.13
N SER A 315 -9.86 8.40 6.32
CA SER A 315 -8.61 8.47 5.56
C SER A 315 -8.71 9.46 4.40
N GLY A 316 -7.68 10.29 4.19
CA GLY A 316 -7.58 11.16 3.02
C GLY A 316 -8.48 12.39 3.02
N TYR A 317 -9.18 12.69 4.11
CA TYR A 317 -10.05 13.86 4.18
C TYR A 317 -9.24 15.14 4.33
N SER A 318 -9.46 16.04 3.37
CA SER A 318 -9.22 17.46 3.49
C SER A 318 -10.50 18.15 3.04
N TYR A 319 -11.17 18.87 3.93
CA TYR A 319 -12.32 19.69 3.56
C TYR A 319 -11.87 21.15 3.52
N ASN A 320 -12.09 21.80 2.39
CA ASN A 320 -11.90 23.25 2.31
C ASN A 320 -13.18 23.87 2.86
N LEU A 321 -13.07 24.48 4.04
CA LEU A 321 -14.14 25.28 4.60
C LEU A 321 -14.38 26.52 3.71
N PRO A 322 -15.56 27.15 3.79
CA PRO A 322 -15.87 28.35 2.99
C PRO A 322 -14.94 29.54 3.24
N ASP A 323 -14.28 29.57 4.40
CA ASP A 323 -13.26 30.55 4.79
C ASP A 323 -11.88 30.27 4.15
N GLY A 324 -11.75 29.19 3.38
CA GLY A 324 -10.49 28.73 2.78
C GLY A 324 -9.65 27.84 3.69
N THR A 325 -10.07 27.61 4.95
CA THR A 325 -9.34 26.76 5.88
C THR A 325 -9.47 25.30 5.48
N VAL A 326 -8.34 24.60 5.33
CA VAL A 326 -8.33 23.17 5.05
C VAL A 326 -8.32 22.39 6.36
N ILE A 327 -9.42 21.67 6.65
CA ILE A 327 -9.54 20.82 7.84
C ILE A 327 -9.33 19.34 7.51
N GLY A 328 -8.93 18.55 8.51
CA GLY A 328 -8.72 17.11 8.40
C GLY A 328 -7.23 16.74 8.46
N PRO A 329 -6.88 15.45 8.55
CA PRO A 329 -5.51 15.03 8.84
C PRO A 329 -4.48 15.49 7.80
N ILE A 330 -4.88 15.61 6.53
CA ILE A 330 -4.00 16.20 5.50
C ILE A 330 -4.01 17.74 5.57
N GLY A 331 -5.16 18.33 5.91
CA GLY A 331 -5.28 19.78 6.14
C GLY A 331 -4.38 20.26 7.27
N ASP A 332 -4.21 19.46 8.33
CA ASP A 332 -3.30 19.75 9.43
C ASP A 332 -1.83 19.84 8.97
N ILE A 333 -1.44 19.05 7.97
CA ILE A 333 -0.08 19.15 7.40
C ILE A 333 0.04 20.38 6.50
N ILE A 334 -0.93 20.62 5.62
CA ILE A 334 -0.93 21.77 4.71
C ILE A 334 -0.94 23.09 5.49
N SER A 335 -1.66 23.15 6.61
CA SER A 335 -1.73 24.30 7.50
C SER A 335 -0.57 24.38 8.51
N ASN A 336 0.45 23.53 8.38
CA ASN A 336 1.61 23.43 9.28
C ASN A 336 1.23 23.22 10.76
N ARG A 337 0.05 22.67 11.06
CA ARG A 337 -0.35 22.26 12.43
C ARG A 337 0.30 20.95 12.83
N SER A 338 0.71 20.14 11.86
CA SER A 338 1.41 18.86 12.05
C SER A 338 2.49 18.69 10.99
N GLU A 339 3.56 18.00 11.36
CA GLU A 339 4.69 17.78 10.46
C GLU A 339 4.58 16.45 9.71
N ILE A 340 3.91 15.48 10.33
CA ILE A 340 3.70 14.14 9.79
C ILE A 340 2.30 13.62 10.12
N LEU A 341 1.73 12.87 9.18
CA LEU A 341 0.51 12.10 9.38
C LEU A 341 0.90 10.67 9.73
N GLY A 342 0.61 10.26 10.96
CA GLY A 342 0.99 8.94 11.48
C GLY A 342 0.19 7.78 10.91
N ASN A 343 -0.89 8.04 10.17
CA ASN A 343 -1.67 7.03 9.48
C ASN A 343 -1.25 6.93 8.00
N PRO A 344 -0.92 5.73 7.49
CA PRO A 344 -0.63 5.52 6.08
C PRO A 344 -1.76 6.03 5.17
N GLN A 345 -1.42 6.83 4.18
CA GLN A 345 -2.32 7.31 3.14
C GLN A 345 -2.04 6.64 1.80
N ILE A 346 -3.04 6.66 0.92
CA ILE A 346 -2.90 6.20 -0.46
C ILE A 346 -2.12 7.26 -1.24
N VAL A 347 -1.07 6.86 -1.97
CA VAL A 347 -0.19 7.78 -2.70
C VAL A 347 -0.98 8.71 -3.64
N ASN A 348 -1.95 8.18 -4.39
CA ASN A 348 -2.78 8.97 -5.30
C ASN A 348 -3.57 10.11 -4.62
N THR A 349 -3.76 10.06 -3.30
CA THR A 349 -4.45 11.14 -2.57
C THR A 349 -3.57 12.35 -2.33
N VAL A 350 -2.24 12.19 -2.41
CA VAL A 350 -1.26 13.21 -2.05
C VAL A 350 -0.42 13.73 -3.21
N LEU A 351 -0.40 13.05 -4.36
CA LEU A 351 0.44 13.44 -5.50
C LEU A 351 0.20 14.88 -5.99
N ASP A 352 -1.05 15.34 -5.99
CA ASP A 352 -1.41 16.67 -6.52
C ASP A 352 -1.38 17.77 -5.44
N ARG A 353 -0.78 17.51 -4.28
CA ARG A 353 -0.79 18.42 -3.11
C ARG A 353 0.62 18.87 -2.79
N ASP A 354 0.73 20.02 -2.11
CA ASP A 354 2.01 20.58 -1.66
C ASP A 354 2.56 19.85 -0.42
N LEU A 355 2.81 18.55 -0.60
CA LEU A 355 3.19 17.61 0.46
C LEU A 355 4.35 16.75 -0.03
N GLU A 356 5.08 16.19 0.93
CA GLU A 356 6.05 15.14 0.65
C GLU A 356 5.57 13.84 1.31
N PHE A 357 6.15 12.73 0.87
CA PHE A 357 5.80 11.42 1.40
C PHE A 357 7.02 10.51 1.44
N LEU A 358 7.00 9.58 2.39
CA LEU A 358 8.02 8.53 2.50
C LEU A 358 7.97 7.60 1.30
N ARG A 359 8.97 6.73 1.14
CA ARG A 359 8.92 5.70 0.10
C ARG A 359 7.68 4.82 0.33
N PRO A 360 6.90 4.54 -0.73
CA PRO A 360 5.77 3.64 -0.60
C PRO A 360 6.20 2.27 -0.09
N PHE A 361 5.59 1.79 0.98
CA PHE A 361 6.06 0.62 1.72
C PHE A 361 5.10 -0.57 1.67
N GLY A 362 3.94 -0.43 1.04
CA GLY A 362 2.99 -1.53 0.96
C GLY A 362 1.81 -1.23 0.06
N ARG A 363 1.08 -2.30 -0.28
CA ARG A 363 -0.14 -2.22 -1.08
C ARG A 363 -1.37 -2.37 -0.18
N SER A 364 -2.30 -1.45 -0.30
CA SER A 364 -3.66 -1.56 0.20
C SER A 364 -4.54 -2.22 -0.86
N LEU A 365 -5.38 -3.16 -0.44
CA LEU A 365 -6.38 -3.79 -1.31
C LEU A 365 -7.75 -3.23 -0.92
N MET A 366 -8.46 -2.66 -1.88
CA MET A 366 -9.86 -2.27 -1.68
C MET A 366 -10.74 -3.49 -1.91
N MET A 367 -11.51 -3.86 -0.90
CA MET A 367 -12.41 -5.00 -0.92
C MET A 367 -13.85 -4.55 -0.77
N ILE A 368 -14.77 -5.43 -1.13
CA ILE A 368 -16.21 -5.15 -1.09
C ILE A 368 -16.85 -6.04 -0.03
N ALA A 369 -17.72 -5.45 0.78
CA ALA A 369 -18.64 -6.14 1.65
C ALA A 369 -20.01 -6.13 0.97
N VAL A 370 -20.62 -7.30 0.87
CA VAL A 370 -21.96 -7.53 0.33
C VAL A 370 -22.82 -8.21 1.40
N PRO A 371 -24.16 -8.14 1.35
CA PRO A 371 -24.98 -8.98 2.19
C PRO A 371 -24.64 -10.46 1.96
N THR A 372 -24.56 -11.24 3.03
CA THR A 372 -24.44 -12.70 2.92
C THR A 372 -25.69 -13.25 2.24
N SER A 373 -25.51 -14.26 1.41
CA SER A 373 -26.59 -14.94 0.73
C SER A 373 -27.65 -15.46 1.72
N SER A 374 -28.90 -15.39 1.29
CA SER A 374 -30.02 -15.88 2.10
C SER A 374 -29.95 -17.41 2.29
N TYR A 375 -30.60 -17.89 3.34
CA TYR A 375 -30.81 -19.31 3.55
C TYR A 375 -31.62 -19.90 2.41
N MET A 376 -31.26 -21.10 1.95
CA MET A 376 -32.12 -21.84 1.05
C MET A 376 -33.37 -22.32 1.78
N PRO A 377 -34.57 -22.21 1.17
CA PRO A 377 -35.79 -22.80 1.67
C PRO A 377 -35.64 -24.30 1.96
N GLY A 378 -36.35 -24.80 2.97
CA GLY A 378 -36.20 -26.18 3.47
C GLY A 378 -36.42 -27.25 2.39
N VAL A 379 -37.39 -27.08 1.50
CA VAL A 379 -37.67 -28.04 0.42
C VAL A 379 -36.52 -28.07 -0.59
N LEU A 380 -36.05 -26.91 -1.04
CA LEU A 380 -34.96 -26.82 -2.04
C LEU A 380 -33.64 -27.38 -1.50
N ARG A 381 -33.43 -27.29 -0.18
CA ARG A 381 -32.26 -27.84 0.51
C ARG A 381 -32.13 -29.36 0.34
N LEU A 382 -33.25 -30.09 0.34
CA LEU A 382 -33.26 -31.55 0.18
C LEU A 382 -32.92 -31.98 -1.25
N PHE A 383 -33.32 -31.20 -2.25
CA PHE A 383 -33.02 -31.52 -3.64
C PHE A 383 -31.59 -31.12 -4.02
N ARG A 384 -31.03 -30.08 -3.40
CA ARG A 384 -29.65 -29.65 -3.67
C ARG A 384 -28.58 -30.63 -3.17
N THR A 385 -28.91 -31.51 -2.22
CA THR A 385 -27.92 -32.50 -1.72
C THR A 385 -27.57 -33.58 -2.73
N VAL A 386 -28.42 -33.78 -3.73
CA VAL A 386 -28.23 -34.83 -4.73
C VAL A 386 -27.96 -34.16 -6.07
N ASP A 387 -26.79 -34.42 -6.64
CA ASP A 387 -26.47 -33.91 -7.98
C ASP A 387 -27.49 -34.42 -9.00
N HIS A 388 -27.79 -33.61 -10.01
CA HIS A 388 -28.75 -34.00 -11.06
C HIS A 388 -28.33 -35.29 -11.75
N ASP A 389 -27.04 -35.45 -12.04
CA ASP A 389 -26.50 -36.65 -12.68
C ASP A 389 -26.67 -37.89 -11.79
N LEU A 390 -26.47 -37.74 -10.48
CA LEU A 390 -26.68 -38.83 -9.52
C LEU A 390 -28.17 -39.20 -9.43
N THR A 391 -29.06 -38.20 -9.41
CA THR A 391 -30.51 -38.41 -9.41
C THR A 391 -30.96 -39.16 -10.65
N MET A 392 -30.47 -38.76 -11.83
CA MET A 392 -30.80 -39.42 -13.10
C MET A 392 -30.20 -40.83 -13.16
N SER A 393 -29.00 -41.04 -12.62
CA SER A 393 -28.39 -42.36 -12.49
C SER A 393 -29.19 -43.28 -11.57
N MET A 394 -29.66 -42.78 -10.41
CA MET A 394 -30.51 -43.51 -9.48
C MET A 394 -31.86 -43.86 -10.11
N LEU A 395 -32.47 -42.94 -10.85
CA LEU A 395 -33.72 -43.19 -11.57
C LEU A 395 -33.51 -44.25 -12.67
N GLY A 396 -32.41 -44.18 -13.40
CA GLY A 396 -32.04 -45.19 -14.39
C GLY A 396 -31.87 -46.58 -13.76
N ALA A 397 -31.12 -46.66 -12.65
CA ALA A 397 -30.93 -47.91 -11.91
C ALA A 397 -32.25 -48.48 -11.36
N TYR A 398 -33.16 -47.61 -10.89
CA TYR A 398 -34.50 -47.99 -10.46
C TYR A 398 -35.31 -48.63 -11.59
N VAL A 399 -35.31 -48.01 -12.78
CA VAL A 399 -36.00 -48.54 -13.96
C VAL A 399 -35.39 -49.87 -14.40
N VAL A 400 -34.06 -49.99 -14.41
CA VAL A 400 -33.36 -51.24 -14.76
C VAL A 400 -33.74 -52.36 -13.79
N LEU A 401 -33.72 -52.10 -12.48
CA LEU A 401 -34.12 -53.09 -11.47
C LEU A 401 -35.60 -53.50 -11.67
N MET A 402 -36.49 -52.54 -11.93
CA MET A 402 -37.89 -52.82 -12.20
C MET A 402 -38.09 -53.70 -13.44
N LEU A 403 -37.37 -53.43 -14.53
CA LEU A 403 -37.35 -54.26 -15.74
C LEU A 403 -36.80 -55.67 -15.48
N CYS A 404 -35.74 -55.80 -14.69
CA CYS A 404 -35.21 -57.11 -14.31
C CYS A 404 -36.23 -57.92 -13.48
N LEU A 405 -36.93 -57.28 -12.54
CA LEU A 405 -37.97 -57.95 -11.75
C LEU A 405 -39.20 -58.34 -12.59
N LEU A 406 -39.52 -57.54 -13.63
CA LEU A 406 -40.52 -57.91 -14.64
C LEU A 406 -40.12 -59.19 -15.40
N ILE A 407 -38.84 -59.30 -15.81
CA ILE A 407 -38.31 -60.49 -16.50
C ILE A 407 -38.36 -61.72 -15.60
N ILE A 408 -38.10 -61.56 -14.30
CA ILE A 408 -38.22 -62.62 -13.28
C ILE A 408 -39.69 -62.99 -13.00
N LYS A 409 -40.65 -62.28 -13.62
CA LYS A 409 -42.11 -62.49 -13.49
C LYS A 409 -42.62 -62.34 -12.06
N LYS A 410 -42.07 -61.39 -11.30
CA LYS A 410 -42.64 -61.02 -10.00
C LYS A 410 -44.03 -60.39 -10.20
N ARG A 411 -44.96 -60.70 -9.29
CA ARG A 411 -46.37 -60.24 -9.38
C ARG A 411 -46.49 -58.71 -9.40
N ASN A 412 -45.69 -58.02 -8.58
CA ASN A 412 -45.71 -56.56 -8.44
C ASN A 412 -44.26 -56.00 -8.43
N PRO A 413 -43.58 -55.93 -9.59
CA PRO A 413 -42.17 -55.58 -9.66
C PRO A 413 -41.91 -54.15 -9.19
N LEU A 414 -42.80 -53.20 -9.50
CA LEU A 414 -42.68 -51.80 -9.04
C LEU A 414 -42.64 -51.69 -7.51
N LEU A 415 -43.55 -52.38 -6.82
CA LEU A 415 -43.65 -52.35 -5.37
C LEU A 415 -42.43 -53.03 -4.72
N GLU A 416 -41.97 -54.15 -5.27
CA GLU A 416 -40.76 -54.82 -4.79
C GLU A 416 -39.51 -53.98 -5.04
N THR A 417 -39.36 -53.32 -6.20
CA THR A 417 -38.28 -52.35 -6.44
C THR A 417 -38.32 -51.23 -5.40
N ALA A 418 -39.50 -50.64 -5.15
CA ALA A 418 -39.65 -49.59 -4.15
C ALA A 418 -39.27 -50.08 -2.74
N ARG A 419 -39.68 -51.29 -2.35
CA ARG A 419 -39.30 -51.89 -1.06
C ARG A 419 -37.79 -52.05 -0.92
N ILE A 420 -37.11 -52.56 -1.93
CA ILE A 420 -35.64 -52.72 -1.92
C ILE A 420 -34.95 -51.36 -1.76
N VAL A 421 -35.35 -50.36 -2.55
CA VAL A 421 -34.73 -49.02 -2.52
C VAL A 421 -35.00 -48.31 -1.18
N ILE A 422 -36.19 -48.46 -0.59
CA ILE A 422 -36.56 -47.89 0.72
C ILE A 422 -36.03 -48.75 1.89
N GLN A 423 -35.32 -49.86 1.61
CA GLN A 423 -34.78 -50.78 2.61
C GLN A 423 -35.84 -51.47 3.48
N GLN A 424 -37.01 -51.72 2.92
CA GLN A 424 -38.06 -52.52 3.56
C GLN A 424 -37.85 -54.03 3.31
N GLN A 425 -38.47 -54.85 4.16
CA GLN A 425 -38.39 -56.31 4.07
C GLN A 425 -39.03 -56.82 2.76
N CYS A 426 -38.30 -57.69 2.05
CA CYS A 426 -38.82 -58.40 0.88
C CYS A 426 -39.61 -59.63 1.34
N HIS A 427 -40.87 -59.75 0.93
CA HIS A 427 -41.73 -60.86 1.40
C HIS A 427 -41.46 -62.19 0.71
N GLU A 428 -40.95 -62.18 -0.53
CA GLU A 428 -40.78 -63.39 -1.33
C GLU A 428 -39.39 -63.45 -1.97
N ILE A 429 -38.48 -64.17 -1.33
CA ILE A 429 -37.17 -64.48 -1.91
C ILE A 429 -37.33 -65.71 -2.82
N SER A 430 -36.86 -65.60 -4.06
CA SER A 430 -36.89 -66.73 -5.00
C SER A 430 -36.00 -67.89 -4.53
N ASN A 431 -36.37 -69.12 -4.92
CA ASN A 431 -35.58 -70.32 -4.62
C ASN A 431 -34.36 -70.50 -5.52
N ARG A 432 -34.28 -69.80 -6.65
CA ARG A 432 -33.15 -69.92 -7.57
C ARG A 432 -31.94 -69.14 -7.05
N VAL A 433 -30.77 -69.79 -7.05
CA VAL A 433 -29.51 -69.21 -6.55
C VAL A 433 -29.12 -67.94 -7.31
N SER A 434 -29.29 -67.91 -8.64
CA SER A 434 -28.99 -66.73 -9.46
C SER A 434 -29.82 -65.51 -9.08
N GLU A 435 -31.12 -65.69 -8.86
CA GLU A 435 -32.02 -64.61 -8.44
C GLU A 435 -31.69 -64.12 -7.03
N ARG A 436 -31.25 -65.02 -6.13
CA ARG A 436 -30.78 -64.64 -4.78
C ARG A 436 -29.52 -63.79 -4.83
N ILE A 437 -28.51 -64.18 -5.60
CA ILE A 437 -27.26 -63.41 -5.75
C ILE A 437 -27.55 -62.02 -6.35
N PHE A 438 -28.42 -61.97 -7.36
CA PHE A 438 -28.87 -60.72 -7.97
C PHE A 438 -29.55 -59.80 -6.94
N MET A 439 -30.52 -60.32 -6.18
CA MET A 439 -31.23 -59.55 -5.16
C MET A 439 -30.30 -59.07 -4.05
N MET A 440 -29.37 -59.92 -3.58
CA MET A 440 -28.37 -59.51 -2.59
C MET A 440 -27.47 -58.38 -3.10
N SER A 441 -27.08 -58.42 -4.37
CA SER A 441 -26.28 -57.36 -4.99
C SER A 441 -27.04 -56.03 -5.00
N TRP A 442 -28.34 -56.05 -5.33
CA TRP A 442 -29.19 -54.85 -5.30
C TRP A 442 -29.50 -54.35 -3.89
N ILE A 443 -29.64 -55.25 -2.92
CA ILE A 443 -29.79 -54.87 -1.50
C ILE A 443 -28.52 -54.17 -1.01
N ILE A 444 -27.34 -54.70 -1.32
CA ILE A 444 -26.05 -54.06 -0.98
C ILE A 444 -25.94 -52.69 -1.67
N TRP A 445 -26.31 -52.60 -2.94
CA TRP A 445 -26.32 -51.32 -3.66
C TRP A 445 -27.27 -50.30 -3.01
N ALA A 446 -28.51 -50.69 -2.71
CA ALA A 446 -29.49 -49.85 -2.03
C ALA A 446 -29.03 -49.45 -0.63
N PHE A 447 -28.31 -50.34 0.07
CA PHE A 447 -27.69 -50.05 1.36
C PHE A 447 -26.62 -48.97 1.28
N ILE A 448 -25.69 -49.09 0.33
CA ILE A 448 -24.65 -48.09 0.09
C ILE A 448 -25.29 -46.75 -0.27
N LEU A 449 -26.30 -46.77 -1.15
CA LEU A 449 -26.98 -45.59 -1.62
C LEU A 449 -27.70 -44.83 -0.51
N ALA A 450 -28.45 -45.54 0.35
CA ALA A 450 -29.10 -44.89 1.48
C ALA A 450 -28.10 -44.38 2.51
N SER A 451 -27.00 -45.12 2.75
CA SER A 451 -25.94 -44.68 3.67
C SER A 451 -25.29 -43.38 3.18
N ALA A 452 -24.97 -43.30 1.88
CA ALA A 452 -24.49 -42.06 1.26
C ALA A 452 -25.53 -40.94 1.37
N GLY A 453 -26.81 -41.23 1.06
CA GLY A 453 -27.91 -40.29 1.21
C GLY A 453 -28.05 -39.73 2.63
N GLN A 454 -27.93 -40.58 3.66
CA GLN A 454 -27.95 -40.19 5.06
C GLN A 454 -26.76 -39.28 5.43
N VAL A 455 -25.55 -39.58 4.95
CA VAL A 455 -24.36 -38.74 5.17
C VAL A 455 -24.53 -37.36 4.53
N HIS A 456 -25.01 -37.31 3.28
CA HIS A 456 -25.26 -36.06 2.58
C HIS A 456 -26.38 -35.24 3.24
N LEU A 457 -27.46 -35.89 3.66
CA LEU A 457 -28.54 -35.26 4.40
C LEU A 457 -28.03 -34.72 5.75
N MET A 458 -27.29 -35.51 6.52
CA MET A 458 -26.69 -35.07 7.77
C MET A 458 -25.78 -33.86 7.56
N LYS A 459 -24.96 -33.86 6.51
CA LYS A 459 -24.12 -32.71 6.13
C LYS A 459 -24.95 -31.47 5.82
N ALA A 460 -26.05 -31.59 5.07
CA ALA A 460 -26.91 -30.45 4.76
C ALA A 460 -27.78 -29.97 5.93
N LEU A 461 -28.06 -30.84 6.91
CA LEU A 461 -28.76 -30.46 8.12
C LEU A 461 -27.82 -29.74 9.11
N THR A 462 -26.57 -30.20 9.21
CA THR A 462 -25.54 -29.63 10.09
C THR A 462 -24.90 -28.37 9.52
N ASP A 463 -24.65 -28.33 8.21
CA ASP A 463 -24.17 -27.17 7.46
C ASP A 463 -25.23 -26.76 6.41
N PRO A 464 -26.22 -25.93 6.80
CA PRO A 464 -27.32 -25.59 5.90
C PRO A 464 -26.78 -24.90 4.65
N PRO A 465 -27.13 -25.39 3.44
CA PRO A 465 -26.68 -24.75 2.22
C PRO A 465 -27.29 -23.35 2.11
N PHE A 466 -26.42 -22.40 1.87
CA PHE A 466 -26.78 -21.04 1.48
C PHE A 466 -26.80 -20.93 -0.04
N TYR A 467 -27.49 -19.92 -0.56
CA TYR A 467 -27.23 -19.52 -1.95
C TYR A 467 -25.75 -19.18 -2.14
N PRO A 468 -25.17 -19.36 -3.34
CA PRO A 468 -23.79 -18.96 -3.56
C PRO A 468 -23.62 -17.48 -3.22
N ASN A 469 -22.64 -17.17 -2.38
CA ASN A 469 -22.28 -15.78 -2.08
C ASN A 469 -21.66 -15.14 -3.32
N ILE A 470 -21.86 -13.83 -3.49
CA ILE A 470 -21.16 -13.02 -4.50
C ILE A 470 -19.67 -13.00 -4.14
N ASN A 471 -18.84 -13.66 -4.96
CA ASN A 471 -17.41 -13.80 -4.71
C ASN A 471 -16.54 -13.09 -5.74
N THR A 472 -17.09 -12.76 -6.91
CA THR A 472 -16.39 -12.08 -8.00
C THR A 472 -16.97 -10.69 -8.26
N LEU A 473 -16.17 -9.79 -8.85
CA LEU A 473 -16.66 -8.48 -9.28
C LEU A 473 -17.68 -8.61 -10.42
N ASP A 474 -17.53 -9.61 -11.30
CA ASP A 474 -18.48 -9.87 -12.37
C ASP A 474 -19.87 -10.25 -11.84
N GLU A 475 -19.93 -11.08 -10.80
CA GLU A 475 -21.19 -11.40 -10.11
C GLU A 475 -21.79 -10.16 -9.45
N LEU A 476 -20.96 -9.30 -8.85
CA LEU A 476 -21.43 -8.04 -8.25
C LEU A 476 -22.01 -7.11 -9.31
N VAL A 477 -21.33 -6.94 -10.44
CA VAL A 477 -21.81 -6.11 -11.55
C VAL A 477 -23.11 -6.67 -12.14
N LYS A 478 -23.31 -7.99 -12.15
CA LYS A 478 -24.58 -8.61 -12.56
C LYS A 478 -25.70 -8.50 -11.52
N SER A 479 -25.37 -8.27 -10.25
CA SER A 479 -26.33 -8.14 -9.17
C SER A 479 -27.01 -6.77 -9.12
N ASP A 480 -28.15 -6.66 -8.44
CA ASP A 480 -28.90 -5.41 -8.25
C ASP A 480 -28.39 -4.58 -7.04
N LEU A 481 -27.13 -4.76 -6.65
CA LEU A 481 -26.53 -4.05 -5.53
C LEU A 481 -25.96 -2.70 -5.98
N THR A 482 -26.35 -1.63 -5.29
CA THR A 482 -25.72 -0.31 -5.42
C THR A 482 -24.38 -0.30 -4.69
N VAL A 483 -23.32 0.14 -5.34
CA VAL A 483 -21.97 0.10 -4.76
C VAL A 483 -21.62 1.44 -4.15
N ILE A 484 -21.45 1.50 -2.84
CA ILE A 484 -21.01 2.71 -2.15
C ILE A 484 -19.48 2.76 -2.15
N LEU A 485 -18.93 3.75 -2.86
CA LEU A 485 -17.50 3.96 -3.01
C LEU A 485 -17.02 5.16 -2.21
N ASP A 486 -15.85 5.04 -1.60
CA ASP A 486 -15.11 6.18 -1.09
C ASP A 486 -14.71 7.12 -2.26
N PRO A 487 -14.74 8.45 -2.10
CA PRO A 487 -14.46 9.40 -3.19
C PRO A 487 -13.11 9.17 -3.89
N ILE A 488 -12.09 8.69 -3.17
CA ILE A 488 -10.77 8.42 -3.72
C ILE A 488 -10.83 7.21 -4.67
N VAL A 489 -11.51 6.14 -4.23
CA VAL A 489 -11.72 4.94 -5.03
C VAL A 489 -12.60 5.27 -6.24
N TYR A 490 -13.66 6.06 -6.04
CA TYR A 490 -14.53 6.51 -7.12
C TYR A 490 -13.74 7.25 -8.20
N ARG A 491 -12.93 8.26 -7.84
CA ARG A 491 -12.12 9.02 -8.80
C ARG A 491 -11.15 8.10 -9.56
N SER A 492 -10.47 7.21 -8.86
CA SER A 492 -9.52 6.27 -9.49
C SER A 492 -10.20 5.31 -10.46
N LEU A 493 -11.39 4.83 -10.15
CA LEU A 493 -12.13 3.91 -11.01
C LEU A 493 -12.77 4.63 -12.21
N ASN A 494 -13.21 5.86 -12.02
CA ASN A 494 -13.78 6.69 -13.10
C ASN A 494 -12.77 6.97 -14.22
N HIS A 495 -11.48 7.09 -13.88
CA HIS A 495 -10.39 7.23 -14.86
C HIS A 495 -9.90 5.89 -15.45
N SER A 496 -10.46 4.75 -15.04
CA SER A 496 -10.04 3.45 -15.54
C SER A 496 -10.68 3.13 -16.90
N GLU A 497 -9.87 2.64 -17.85
CA GLU A 497 -10.36 2.18 -19.15
C GLU A 497 -10.97 0.77 -19.11
N GLN A 498 -10.79 0.05 -18.00
CA GLN A 498 -11.27 -1.32 -17.87
C GLN A 498 -12.80 -1.36 -17.87
N SER A 499 -13.38 -2.13 -18.79
CA SER A 499 -14.84 -2.26 -18.98
C SER A 499 -15.58 -2.67 -17.71
N LEU A 500 -14.98 -3.52 -16.88
CA LEU A 500 -15.53 -3.93 -15.59
C LEU A 500 -15.66 -2.75 -14.61
N ASN A 501 -14.66 -1.87 -14.56
CA ASN A 501 -14.65 -0.71 -13.66
C ASN A 501 -15.68 0.34 -14.09
N ARG A 502 -15.87 0.53 -15.40
CA ARG A 502 -16.92 1.40 -15.94
C ARG A 502 -18.31 0.92 -15.54
N LYS A 503 -18.60 -0.37 -15.71
CA LYS A 503 -19.86 -0.99 -15.27
C LYS A 503 -20.07 -0.91 -13.76
N LEU A 504 -18.98 -0.95 -12.98
CA LEU A 504 -19.04 -0.79 -11.53
C LEU A 504 -19.38 0.67 -11.15
N ILE A 505 -18.79 1.65 -11.83
CA ILE A 505 -19.05 3.08 -11.64
C ILE A 505 -20.50 3.46 -12.00
N GLU A 506 -21.07 2.87 -13.05
CA GLU A 506 -22.47 3.07 -13.43
C GLU A 506 -23.46 2.73 -12.30
N LYS A 507 -23.09 1.81 -11.40
CA LYS A 507 -23.87 1.40 -10.22
C LYS A 507 -23.39 2.05 -8.92
N ALA A 508 -22.38 2.90 -8.98
CA ALA A 508 -21.72 3.41 -7.80
C ALA A 508 -22.32 4.74 -7.31
N GLU A 509 -22.52 4.83 -6.00
CA GLU A 509 -22.79 6.09 -5.31
C GLU A 509 -21.55 6.49 -4.50
N GLN A 510 -21.22 7.78 -4.48
CA GLN A 510 -20.18 8.28 -3.59
C GLN A 510 -20.69 8.30 -2.15
N GLY A 511 -19.97 7.65 -1.25
CA GLY A 511 -20.29 7.63 0.17
C GLY A 511 -19.06 7.91 1.00
N THR A 512 -19.22 8.79 1.99
CA THR A 512 -18.10 9.24 2.83
C THR A 512 -17.87 8.32 4.02
N ASN A 513 -18.93 7.81 4.65
CA ASN A 513 -18.82 7.05 5.90
C ASN A 513 -19.08 5.55 5.69
N PHE A 514 -18.00 4.76 5.76
CA PHE A 514 -18.08 3.31 5.62
C PHE A 514 -18.86 2.62 6.76
N ASP A 515 -18.84 3.14 8.00
CA ASP A 515 -19.68 2.62 9.09
C ASP A 515 -21.17 2.82 8.78
N SER A 516 -21.54 3.98 8.21
CA SER A 516 -22.91 4.24 7.75
C SER A 516 -23.31 3.28 6.63
N CYS A 517 -22.41 3.03 5.68
CA CYS A 517 -22.64 2.03 4.64
C CYS A 517 -22.86 0.63 5.23
N LEU A 518 -22.01 0.19 6.18
CA LEU A 518 -22.18 -1.12 6.82
C LEU A 518 -23.48 -1.23 7.62
N ILE A 519 -23.93 -0.14 8.25
CA ILE A 519 -25.24 -0.10 8.90
C ILE A 519 -26.35 -0.28 7.85
N ARG A 520 -26.28 0.45 6.73
CA ARG A 520 -27.21 0.28 5.60
C ARG A 520 -27.15 -1.14 5.05
N LEU A 521 -25.99 -1.75 4.89
CA LEU A 521 -25.83 -3.14 4.43
C LEU A 521 -26.45 -4.14 5.40
N SER A 522 -26.37 -3.87 6.71
CA SER A 522 -26.97 -4.74 7.72
C SER A 522 -28.51 -4.68 7.74
N ILE A 523 -29.09 -3.55 7.31
CA ILE A 523 -30.54 -3.29 7.33
C ILE A 523 -31.18 -3.55 5.96
N SER A 524 -30.50 -3.16 4.88
CA SER A 524 -30.96 -3.19 3.50
C SER A 524 -30.15 -4.19 2.67
N GLU A 525 -30.83 -4.94 1.81
CA GLU A 525 -30.22 -5.99 1.00
C GLU A 525 -29.59 -5.47 -0.30
N ARG A 526 -29.62 -4.16 -0.56
CA ARG A 526 -29.35 -3.59 -1.89
C ARG A 526 -28.09 -2.72 -1.96
N VAL A 527 -27.21 -2.82 -0.98
CA VAL A 527 -25.95 -2.05 -0.98
C VAL A 527 -24.73 -2.94 -0.82
N ALA A 528 -23.65 -2.56 -1.51
CA ALA A 528 -22.32 -3.12 -1.35
C ALA A 528 -21.37 -2.01 -0.91
N CYS A 529 -20.54 -2.27 0.11
CA CYS A 529 -19.68 -1.25 0.71
C CYS A 529 -18.21 -1.54 0.41
N VAL A 530 -17.46 -0.53 -0.04
CA VAL A 530 -16.04 -0.68 -0.37
C VAL A 530 -15.14 0.02 0.65
N THR A 531 -14.10 -0.67 1.13
CA THR A 531 -13.02 -0.05 1.93
C THR A 531 -11.75 -0.92 1.90
N GLU A 532 -10.72 -0.49 2.62
CA GLU A 532 -9.47 -1.23 2.76
C GLU A 532 -9.68 -2.60 3.43
N LYS A 533 -8.97 -3.62 2.93
CA LYS A 533 -8.95 -5.01 3.40
C LYS A 533 -8.78 -5.20 4.91
N SER A 534 -7.96 -4.39 5.57
CA SER A 534 -7.73 -4.48 7.03
C SER A 534 -8.97 -4.00 7.80
N ILE A 535 -9.53 -2.85 7.40
CA ILE A 535 -10.72 -2.23 7.99
C ILE A 535 -11.97 -3.09 7.76
N ILE A 536 -12.21 -3.49 6.50
CA ILE A 536 -13.41 -4.25 6.13
C ILE A 536 -13.51 -5.58 6.88
N ARG A 537 -12.39 -6.28 7.04
CA ARG A 537 -12.34 -7.58 7.75
C ARG A 537 -12.74 -7.41 9.20
N TYR A 538 -12.20 -6.39 9.85
CA TYR A 538 -12.52 -6.09 11.23
C TYR A 538 -13.99 -5.69 11.39
N GLN A 539 -14.49 -4.78 10.56
CA GLN A 539 -15.84 -4.25 10.74
C GLN A 539 -16.93 -5.25 10.33
N VAL A 540 -16.74 -5.99 9.23
CA VAL A 540 -17.65 -7.10 8.86
C VAL A 540 -17.66 -8.16 9.95
N PHE A 541 -16.51 -8.52 10.50
CA PHE A 541 -16.44 -9.46 11.61
C PHE A 541 -17.18 -8.94 12.86
N SER A 542 -16.93 -7.68 13.24
CA SER A 542 -17.57 -7.02 14.37
C SER A 542 -19.10 -6.97 14.20
N LEU A 543 -19.56 -6.62 12.99
CA LEU A 543 -20.97 -6.61 12.61
C LEU A 543 -21.59 -8.00 12.75
N ASN A 544 -20.99 -9.02 12.12
CA ASN A 544 -21.49 -10.39 12.16
C ASN A 544 -21.53 -10.97 13.57
N ARG A 545 -20.55 -10.61 14.42
CA ARG A 545 -20.53 -10.99 15.84
C ARG A 545 -21.66 -10.33 16.63
N LYS A 546 -21.92 -9.04 16.39
CA LYS A 546 -23.04 -8.32 17.04
C LYS A 546 -24.39 -8.90 16.64
N ILE A 547 -24.55 -9.27 15.36
CA ILE A 547 -25.76 -9.90 14.84
C ILE A 547 -25.93 -11.31 15.44
N GLY A 548 -24.89 -12.13 15.44
CA GLY A 548 -24.95 -13.52 15.95
C GLY A 548 -25.31 -13.64 17.43
N LYS A 549 -25.06 -12.60 18.25
CA LYS A 549 -25.48 -12.58 19.66
C LYS A 549 -26.97 -12.29 19.86
N LYS A 550 -27.62 -11.61 18.91
CA LYS A 550 -29.05 -11.30 18.99
C LYS A 550 -29.83 -12.40 18.28
N LYS A 551 -30.47 -13.30 19.06
CA LYS A 551 -31.27 -14.44 18.53
C LYS A 551 -32.41 -14.04 17.59
N ILE A 552 -32.84 -12.77 17.61
CA ILE A 552 -33.98 -12.25 16.85
C ILE A 552 -33.54 -10.94 16.20
N SER A 553 -32.76 -11.04 15.12
CA SER A 553 -32.30 -9.87 14.38
C SER A 553 -32.66 -10.05 12.91
N THR A 554 -33.56 -9.21 12.41
CA THR A 554 -33.84 -9.04 10.97
C THR A 554 -32.60 -8.60 10.17
N LYS A 555 -31.51 -8.24 10.85
CA LYS A 555 -30.27 -7.81 10.21
C LYS A 555 -29.53 -8.97 9.56
N LYS A 556 -29.06 -8.75 8.34
CA LYS A 556 -28.25 -9.71 7.59
C LYS A 556 -26.78 -9.61 7.96
N LYS A 557 -26.12 -10.77 7.93
CA LYS A 557 -24.66 -10.84 7.99
C LYS A 557 -24.06 -10.25 6.70
N ALA A 558 -22.82 -9.80 6.80
CA ALA A 558 -22.04 -9.32 5.67
C ALA A 558 -21.01 -10.38 5.25
N HIS A 559 -20.79 -10.50 3.95
CA HIS A 559 -19.77 -11.33 3.31
C HIS A 559 -18.78 -10.44 2.58
N ILE A 560 -17.49 -10.81 2.58
CA ILE A 560 -16.45 -10.06 1.87
C ILE A 560 -16.21 -10.77 0.53
N VAL A 561 -16.43 -10.05 -0.56
CA VAL A 561 -16.14 -10.51 -1.92
C VAL A 561 -14.66 -10.87 -2.03
N LYS A 562 -14.34 -12.01 -2.66
CA LYS A 562 -12.95 -12.52 -2.71
C LYS A 562 -12.06 -11.69 -3.63
N SER A 563 -12.64 -11.16 -4.71
CA SER A 563 -11.90 -10.33 -5.67
C SER A 563 -11.78 -8.87 -5.18
N PRO A 564 -10.56 -8.28 -5.17
CA PRO A 564 -10.38 -6.87 -4.83
C PRO A 564 -10.82 -5.95 -5.97
N VAL A 565 -11.37 -4.78 -5.62
CA VAL A 565 -11.76 -3.73 -6.58
C VAL A 565 -10.52 -3.13 -7.23
N SER A 566 -9.55 -2.77 -6.40
CA SER A 566 -8.34 -2.08 -6.83
C SER A 566 -7.24 -2.24 -5.80
N THR A 567 -6.02 -1.93 -6.22
CA THR A 567 -4.82 -1.99 -5.38
C THR A 567 -4.11 -0.65 -5.39
N PHE A 568 -3.84 -0.10 -4.21
CA PHE A 568 -3.20 1.21 -4.06
C PHE A 568 -1.91 1.12 -3.26
N TRP A 569 -0.92 1.95 -3.59
CA TRP A 569 0.27 2.09 -2.77
C TRP A 569 -0.01 2.95 -1.54
N LYS A 570 0.56 2.56 -0.40
CA LYS A 570 0.49 3.30 0.87
C LYS A 570 1.83 3.92 1.22
N THR A 571 1.77 5.13 1.78
CA THR A 571 2.90 5.89 2.28
C THR A 571 2.52 6.71 3.51
N LEU A 572 3.50 7.19 4.28
CA LEU A 572 3.30 8.21 5.30
C LEU A 572 3.52 9.58 4.66
N VAL A 573 2.68 10.54 5.03
CA VAL A 573 2.68 11.88 4.46
C VAL A 573 3.33 12.83 5.45
N VAL A 574 4.20 13.71 4.96
CA VAL A 574 4.89 14.73 5.72
C VAL A 574 4.71 16.09 5.07
N ARG A 575 4.95 17.16 5.83
CA ARG A 575 4.98 18.51 5.27
C ARG A 575 6.10 18.64 4.24
N LYS A 576 5.92 19.52 3.27
CA LYS A 576 6.96 19.78 2.27
C LYS A 576 8.22 20.35 2.93
N GLY A 577 9.38 19.83 2.54
CA GLY A 577 10.66 20.23 3.11
C GLY A 577 10.93 19.62 4.49
N PHE A 578 10.24 18.54 4.85
CA PHE A 578 10.46 17.85 6.12
C PHE A 578 11.94 17.42 6.27
N PRO A 579 12.68 17.97 7.26
CA PRO A 579 14.12 17.76 7.36
C PRO A 579 14.50 16.32 7.73
N PHE A 580 13.56 15.59 8.35
CA PHE A 580 13.78 14.23 8.84
C PHE A 580 13.36 13.12 7.87
N LEU A 581 12.98 13.48 6.63
CA LEU A 581 12.37 12.55 5.67
C LEU A 581 13.18 11.26 5.50
N ASP A 582 14.49 11.36 5.25
CA ASP A 582 15.34 10.19 4.99
C ASP A 582 15.48 9.27 6.21
N LYS A 583 15.49 9.83 7.43
CA LYS A 583 15.53 9.04 8.67
C LYS A 583 14.21 8.34 8.94
N PHE A 584 13.10 9.05 8.77
CA PHE A 584 11.77 8.46 8.91
C PHE A 584 11.54 7.38 7.86
N ASP A 585 11.98 7.61 6.62
CA ASP A 585 11.92 6.62 5.54
C ASP A 585 12.69 5.34 5.91
N LYS A 586 13.94 5.49 6.35
CA LYS A 586 14.78 4.36 6.78
C LYS A 586 14.19 3.65 8.01
N ALA A 587 13.74 4.39 9.02
CA ALA A 587 13.14 3.82 10.22
C ALA A 587 11.86 3.03 9.90
N TYR A 588 11.00 3.57 9.03
CA TYR A 588 9.79 2.88 8.60
C TYR A 588 10.09 1.66 7.74
N GLN A 589 11.06 1.75 6.81
CA GLN A 589 11.53 0.61 6.03
C GLN A 589 12.00 -0.52 6.93
N ASN A 590 12.79 -0.23 7.97
CA ASN A 590 13.20 -1.24 8.95
C ASN A 590 11.99 -1.95 9.60
N ILE A 591 10.93 -1.21 10.00
CA ILE A 591 9.71 -1.82 10.57
C ILE A 591 9.08 -2.82 9.58
N VAL A 592 9.04 -2.46 8.30
CA VAL A 592 8.43 -3.25 7.23
C VAL A 592 9.28 -4.48 6.92
N GLU A 593 10.60 -4.30 6.76
CA GLU A 593 11.57 -5.37 6.48
C GLU A 593 11.66 -6.39 7.61
N PHE A 594 11.58 -5.94 8.87
CA PHE A 594 11.47 -6.83 10.03
C PHE A 594 10.11 -7.51 10.17
N GLY A 595 9.13 -7.18 9.31
CA GLY A 595 7.80 -7.77 9.34
C GLY A 595 6.97 -7.36 10.56
N LEU A 596 7.33 -6.27 11.25
CA LEU A 596 6.62 -5.82 12.45
C LEU A 596 5.18 -5.38 12.13
N ILE A 597 4.96 -4.71 10.99
CA ILE A 597 3.61 -4.36 10.51
C ILE A 597 2.75 -5.62 10.35
N PHE A 598 3.30 -6.69 9.77
CA PHE A 598 2.59 -7.95 9.58
C PHE A 598 2.28 -8.61 10.92
N LYS A 599 3.27 -8.66 11.84
CA LYS A 599 3.09 -9.16 13.20
C LYS A 599 1.97 -8.42 13.94
N TRP A 600 2.02 -7.09 14.01
CA TRP A 600 1.00 -6.30 14.71
C TRP A 600 -0.39 -6.46 14.08
N THR A 601 -0.47 -6.48 12.75
CA THR A 601 -1.73 -6.78 12.04
C THR A 601 -2.27 -8.15 12.40
N HIS A 602 -1.40 -9.16 12.49
CA HIS A 602 -1.78 -10.52 12.87
C HIS A 602 -2.24 -10.62 14.33
N ASP A 603 -1.54 -9.98 15.25
CA ASP A 603 -1.87 -9.98 16.68
C ASP A 603 -3.21 -9.27 16.95
N ILE A 604 -3.45 -8.16 16.28
CA ILE A 604 -4.77 -7.49 16.27
C ILE A 604 -5.82 -8.43 15.67
N GLY A 605 -5.51 -9.11 14.56
CA GLY A 605 -6.39 -10.08 13.93
C GLY A 605 -6.78 -11.28 14.81
N LYS A 606 -5.87 -11.76 15.68
CA LYS A 606 -6.16 -12.89 16.61
C LYS A 606 -7.29 -12.55 17.58
N VAL A 607 -7.35 -11.32 18.06
CA VAL A 607 -8.44 -10.83 18.94
C VAL A 607 -9.81 -10.96 18.25
N PHE A 608 -9.82 -11.01 16.92
CA PHE A 608 -11.01 -11.04 16.09
C PHE A 608 -11.20 -12.36 15.33
N LYS A 609 -10.48 -13.44 15.65
CA LYS A 609 -10.81 -14.74 15.05
C LYS A 609 -12.15 -15.24 15.61
N PRO A 610 -13.14 -15.59 14.77
CA PRO A 610 -14.34 -16.27 15.24
C PRO A 610 -13.92 -17.57 15.93
N LYS A 611 -14.48 -17.84 17.11
CA LYS A 611 -14.52 -19.22 17.59
C LYS A 611 -15.46 -19.95 16.63
N THR A 612 -14.91 -20.79 15.75
CA THR A 612 -15.61 -21.46 14.64
C THR A 612 -16.48 -22.64 15.07
N ASN A 613 -16.74 -22.81 16.36
CA ASN A 613 -17.48 -23.97 16.86
C ASN A 613 -18.97 -23.64 16.93
N TYR A 614 -19.63 -23.57 15.78
CA TYR A 614 -21.09 -23.56 15.72
C TYR A 614 -21.60 -24.91 15.24
N PHE A 615 -21.57 -25.90 16.12
CA PHE A 615 -22.52 -27.00 16.05
C PHE A 615 -23.78 -26.54 16.79
N GLY A 616 -24.73 -25.95 16.04
CA GLY A 616 -26.05 -25.63 16.60
C GLY A 616 -26.88 -26.91 16.76
N PRO A 617 -27.78 -26.99 17.75
CA PRO A 617 -28.75 -28.07 17.81
C PRO A 617 -29.66 -28.04 16.57
N LEU A 618 -30.04 -29.21 16.06
CA LEU A 618 -31.02 -29.30 14.98
C LEU A 618 -32.39 -28.83 15.48
N ASN A 619 -32.96 -27.84 14.78
CA ASN A 619 -34.33 -27.35 15.04
C ASN A 619 -35.34 -27.94 14.02
N LEU A 620 -36.62 -27.90 14.35
CA LEU A 620 -37.73 -28.31 13.47
C LEU A 620 -37.70 -27.63 12.09
N ILE A 621 -37.22 -26.38 12.02
CA ILE A 621 -37.06 -25.63 10.77
C ILE A 621 -36.13 -26.35 9.77
N HIS A 622 -35.17 -27.15 10.25
CA HIS A 622 -34.30 -27.93 9.37
C HIS A 622 -35.03 -29.09 8.69
N PHE A 623 -36.17 -29.55 9.24
CA PHE A 623 -36.96 -30.68 8.76
C PHE A 623 -38.24 -30.28 8.02
N GLU A 624 -38.53 -28.98 7.91
CA GLU A 624 -39.74 -28.45 7.26
C GLU A 624 -39.98 -29.06 5.87
N GLY A 625 -38.93 -29.13 5.05
CA GLY A 625 -39.04 -29.69 3.71
C GLY A 625 -39.47 -31.17 3.70
N ILE A 626 -39.00 -31.96 4.67
CA ILE A 626 -39.33 -33.39 4.77
C ILE A 626 -40.80 -33.54 5.17
N PHE A 627 -41.27 -32.74 6.13
CA PHE A 627 -42.67 -32.76 6.54
C PHE A 627 -43.62 -32.30 5.43
N ILE A 628 -43.22 -31.30 4.62
CA ILE A 628 -44.01 -30.87 3.45
C ILE A 628 -44.12 -32.01 2.43
N ILE A 629 -43.01 -32.66 2.06
CA ILE A 629 -43.01 -33.77 1.10
C ILE A 629 -43.87 -34.93 1.62
N PHE A 630 -43.74 -35.27 2.90
CA PHE A 630 -44.53 -36.30 3.56
C PHE A 630 -46.03 -35.97 3.55
N GLY A 631 -46.39 -34.72 3.90
CA GLY A 631 -47.77 -34.25 3.89
C GLY A 631 -48.41 -34.27 2.50
N VAL A 632 -47.67 -33.85 1.46
CA VAL A 632 -48.11 -33.93 0.07
C VAL A 632 -48.31 -35.39 -0.35
N GLY A 633 -47.38 -36.28 0.00
CA GLY A 633 -47.48 -37.71 -0.31
C GLY A 633 -48.72 -38.37 0.29
N ILE A 634 -48.99 -38.12 1.58
CA ILE A 634 -50.20 -38.62 2.24
C ILE A 634 -51.46 -38.05 1.58
N SER A 635 -51.47 -36.76 1.28
CA SER A 635 -52.63 -36.09 0.66
C SER A 635 -52.96 -36.70 -0.71
N LEU A 636 -51.94 -37.00 -1.52
CA LEU A 636 -52.11 -37.68 -2.81
C LEU A 636 -52.61 -39.11 -2.65
N ALA A 637 -52.08 -39.85 -1.67
CA ALA A 637 -52.52 -41.22 -1.39
C ALA A 637 -53.98 -41.29 -0.94
N ILE A 638 -54.39 -40.39 -0.04
CA ILE A 638 -55.78 -40.26 0.40
C ILE A 638 -56.68 -39.87 -0.79
N GLY A 639 -56.24 -38.94 -1.62
CA GLY A 639 -56.97 -38.53 -2.82
C GLY A 639 -57.20 -39.69 -3.79
N ALA A 640 -56.17 -40.50 -4.06
CA ALA A 640 -56.28 -41.68 -4.90
C ALA A 640 -57.24 -42.71 -4.32
N PHE A 641 -57.14 -42.99 -3.01
CA PHE A 641 -58.03 -43.91 -2.30
C PHE A 641 -59.50 -43.49 -2.37
N ILE A 642 -59.79 -42.20 -2.14
CA ILE A 642 -61.14 -41.65 -2.28
C ILE A 642 -61.61 -41.78 -3.74
N GLY A 643 -60.74 -41.50 -4.71
CA GLY A 643 -61.03 -41.68 -6.13
C GLY A 643 -61.42 -43.12 -6.47
N GLU A 644 -60.67 -44.11 -5.97
CA GLU A 644 -60.97 -45.54 -6.15
C GLU A 644 -62.32 -45.93 -5.53
N ILE A 645 -62.65 -45.40 -4.34
CA ILE A 645 -63.95 -45.62 -3.70
C ILE A 645 -65.07 -45.05 -4.58
N VAL A 646 -64.92 -43.83 -5.08
CA VAL A 646 -65.93 -43.17 -5.92
C VAL A 646 -66.13 -43.95 -7.22
N VAL A 647 -65.05 -44.33 -7.90
CA VAL A 647 -65.13 -45.13 -9.14
C VAL A 647 -65.78 -46.50 -8.87
N SER A 648 -65.42 -47.16 -7.78
CA SER A 648 -66.00 -48.46 -7.40
C SER A 648 -67.48 -48.34 -7.06
N TYR A 649 -67.89 -47.28 -6.36
CA TYR A 649 -69.27 -46.99 -6.05
C TYR A 649 -70.11 -46.72 -7.31
N ILE A 650 -69.58 -45.92 -8.25
CA ILE A 650 -70.23 -45.66 -9.54
C ILE A 650 -70.39 -46.95 -10.34
N LYS A 651 -69.35 -47.80 -10.39
CA LYS A 651 -69.40 -49.09 -11.08
C LYS A 651 -70.42 -50.03 -10.45
N TYR A 652 -70.48 -50.09 -9.12
CA TYR A 652 -71.45 -50.91 -8.39
C TYR A 652 -72.89 -50.46 -8.63
N LYS A 653 -73.14 -49.15 -8.76
CA LYS A 653 -74.49 -48.60 -9.01
C LYS A 653 -74.95 -48.77 -10.47
N MET A 654 -74.02 -48.90 -11.42
CA MET A 654 -74.33 -49.12 -12.84
C MET A 654 -74.58 -50.59 -13.20
N ILE A 655 -74.13 -51.52 -12.34
CA ILE A 655 -74.44 -52.95 -12.42
C ILE A 655 -75.74 -53.17 -11.65
#